data_AF-A0A6N7QC13-F1
#
_entry.id   AF-A0A6N7QC13-F1
#
_cell.length_a   1.000
_cell.length_b   1.000
_cell.length_c   1.000
_cell.angle_alpha   90.00
_cell.angle_beta   90.00
_cell.angle_gamma   90.00
#
_symmetry.space_group_name_H-M   'P 1'
#
loop_
_entity.id
_entity.type
_entity.pdbx_description
1 polymer ?
#
loop_
_entity_poly.entity_id
_entity_poly.type
_entity_poly.pdbx_seq_one_letter_code
_entity_poly.pdbx_strand_id
1 'polypeptide(L)'
;MGGQRDTMNKAPYEPQDLQVFLSRPPGTAPSMAAALPRIVVSGRTRIAPAPVGAGSTSTTDEQFPHYVAVANSEAVETIQLPFSPGDLLSFLRRLAGGELSIHDCVEFGAGLFDAVFTRSIRDHLRSLASKGKPLRLTIATSTPELLMIPWELLCDTQFGVLPQFLCQRSDIRTCRSLRLFNRADFAHKSLSDDAALRILLVTASPSELPPLEDEKEESMLRFVVDEAPVVHGVELQVLHNATVNELRRKLTSFRPHIVHVSCHGAFNPREGLGALALCSELDRTKMDVVNSFRLASLIDEPKSVRLVFLSTCHGAAQDPIETFSGLAECLHSNGVDAVAALQFELLDTTGHAVALNFYRHLLRERLTVEESVTRVRQYLFLNNHMLKECFGLVLFQSNCSLSWSKDGHRPRSVSGESRPLDDTEYVKAFEDWGKRKMQEKLSSILDTLLSPYVELESMAPGDVALMLNVFGSAEVGSKVIRTVREARIPVTPFLKIAKLASEMCHATHERQQLKTSLVLFARDDPAEYDNHPVIKRSESLPPGFFFGEMKKFVGEAIKVNGTDRAFVAIARPTATDIESEHIGSLKDMDVHSAAVFILGDPKWAGVFSATSKRGCAFIIPERSRIKLVVAGEQVGEYRQGNWSFSNFAELRRVLSDLAIGTSIDERVLLDVMQKAMVASDLSKGHIFVIRQKDGAEPRLNPGYKNIAESDTHELKDKPVASVSPYEYLGLVEGDGAVILSHDGRTLAIGAKLAPSPDTQVLALSAGTRHLSAQKITKESATVAIVVSDDGPVTIFHEGEVRFRKT
;
A
#
# COMPACT_ATOMS: atom_id res chain seq x y z
N MET A 1 68.51 -12.71 -38.32
CA MET A 1 67.16 -12.75 -38.92
C MET A 1 66.20 -12.55 -37.75
N GLY A 2 65.68 -11.36 -37.45
CA GLY A 2 65.00 -10.42 -38.35
C GLY A 2 63.51 -10.72 -38.28
N GLY A 3 62.79 -10.02 -37.40
CA GLY A 3 61.35 -10.20 -37.20
C GLY A 3 60.77 -9.18 -36.22
N GLN A 4 60.75 -7.91 -36.62
CA GLN A 4 59.89 -6.88 -36.04
C GLN A 4 58.44 -7.39 -36.07
N ARG A 5 57.81 -7.50 -34.89
CA ARG A 5 56.34 -7.51 -34.82
C ARG A 5 55.91 -6.06 -34.83
N ASP A 6 55.35 -5.65 -35.97
CA ASP A 6 54.68 -4.37 -36.13
C ASP A 6 53.70 -4.14 -34.97
N THR A 7 54.02 -3.15 -34.14
CA THR A 7 53.01 -2.45 -33.35
C THR A 7 52.16 -1.65 -34.33
N MET A 8 51.17 -2.33 -34.94
CA MET A 8 50.06 -1.63 -35.58
C MET A 8 49.39 -0.78 -34.50
N ASN A 9 49.72 0.50 -34.53
CA ASN A 9 49.06 1.57 -33.81
C ASN A 9 47.59 1.54 -34.27
N LYS A 10 46.73 0.80 -33.56
CA LYS A 10 45.28 0.87 -33.76
C LYS A 10 44.91 2.32 -33.49
N ALA A 11 44.48 3.03 -34.52
CA ALA A 11 43.87 4.34 -34.38
C ALA A 11 42.84 4.27 -33.24
N PRO A 12 42.81 5.27 -32.32
CA PRO A 12 41.86 5.27 -31.23
C PRO A 12 40.45 5.09 -31.79
N TYR A 13 39.69 4.19 -31.18
CA TYR A 13 38.28 3.97 -31.53
C TYR A 13 37.54 5.29 -31.26
N GLU A 14 37.25 6.07 -32.29
CA GLU A 14 36.32 7.19 -32.17
C GLU A 14 34.92 6.59 -32.00
N PRO A 15 34.27 6.74 -30.82
CA PRO A 15 32.87 6.39 -30.70
C PRO A 15 32.04 7.25 -31.65
N GLN A 16 30.95 6.70 -32.16
CA GLN A 16 29.95 7.54 -32.79
C GLN A 16 29.24 8.32 -31.70
N ASP A 17 29.57 9.60 -31.61
CA ASP A 17 29.09 10.50 -30.57
C ASP A 17 28.63 11.80 -31.24
N LEU A 18 27.38 12.16 -30.98
CA LEU A 18 26.79 13.45 -31.32
C LEU A 18 26.43 14.17 -30.03
N GLN A 19 27.13 15.25 -29.74
CA GLN A 19 26.83 16.14 -28.63
C GLN A 19 26.17 17.38 -29.18
N VAL A 20 24.97 17.70 -28.71
CA VAL A 20 24.24 18.93 -29.04
C VAL A 20 24.16 19.78 -27.78
N PHE A 21 24.90 20.89 -27.76
CA PHE A 21 24.86 21.85 -26.66
C PHE A 21 23.87 22.96 -26.92
N LEU A 22 22.98 23.17 -25.96
CA LEU A 22 21.92 24.16 -26.03
C LEU A 22 22.15 25.23 -24.98
N SER A 23 22.19 26.50 -25.42
CA SER A 23 22.28 27.65 -24.52
C SER A 23 21.46 28.82 -25.02
N ARG A 24 21.24 29.79 -24.14
CA ARG A 24 20.78 31.11 -24.58
C ARG A 24 21.85 31.78 -25.47
N PRO A 25 21.46 32.70 -26.36
CA PRO A 25 22.40 33.54 -27.08
C PRO A 25 23.27 34.36 -26.11
N PRO A 26 24.53 34.69 -26.46
CA PRO A 26 25.37 35.55 -25.64
C PRO A 26 24.68 36.91 -25.36
N GLY A 27 24.69 37.35 -24.10
CA GLY A 27 24.17 38.68 -23.71
C GLY A 27 22.66 38.76 -23.44
N THR A 28 21.90 37.67 -23.59
CA THR A 28 20.47 37.66 -23.22
C THR A 28 20.27 37.45 -21.72
N ALA A 29 19.48 38.31 -21.08
CA ALA A 29 18.99 38.12 -19.72
C ALA A 29 18.06 36.89 -19.64
N PRO A 30 17.89 36.26 -18.46
CA PRO A 30 16.95 35.15 -18.31
C PRO A 30 15.51 35.64 -18.50
N SER A 31 14.94 35.47 -19.70
CA SER A 31 13.57 35.89 -20.02
C SER A 31 12.51 34.96 -19.43
N MET A 32 12.84 33.68 -19.25
CA MET A 32 11.94 32.63 -18.73
C MET A 32 11.92 32.48 -17.21
N ALA A 33 12.88 33.06 -16.48
CA ALA A 33 13.04 32.81 -15.05
C ALA A 33 11.95 33.44 -14.17
N ALA A 34 11.11 34.33 -14.71
CA ALA A 34 10.03 34.99 -13.97
C ALA A 34 8.76 34.13 -13.83
N ALA A 35 8.53 33.18 -14.75
CA ALA A 35 7.38 32.29 -14.76
C ALA A 35 7.71 30.83 -14.36
N LEU A 36 9.00 30.50 -14.25
CA LEU A 36 9.50 29.19 -13.84
C LEU A 36 9.82 29.16 -12.34
N PRO A 37 9.78 27.98 -11.69
CA PRO A 37 10.30 27.80 -10.34
C PRO A 37 11.76 28.26 -10.25
N ARG A 38 12.08 29.03 -9.20
CA ARG A 38 13.40 29.66 -9.06
C ARG A 38 14.47 28.63 -8.67
N ILE A 39 15.25 28.15 -9.64
CA ILE A 39 16.57 27.57 -9.38
C ILE A 39 17.54 28.73 -9.16
N VAL A 40 17.83 29.05 -7.90
CA VAL A 40 18.76 30.12 -7.55
C VAL A 40 20.19 29.59 -7.60
N VAL A 41 20.86 29.75 -8.74
CA VAL A 41 22.32 29.84 -8.76
C VAL A 41 22.65 31.31 -8.52
N SER A 42 23.21 31.62 -7.36
CA SER A 42 23.30 32.99 -6.86
C SER A 42 24.00 33.97 -7.82
N GLY A 43 23.34 35.09 -8.07
CA GLY A 43 23.91 36.32 -8.62
C GLY A 43 23.09 37.52 -8.17
N ARG A 44 23.22 37.87 -6.88
CA ARG A 44 22.69 39.08 -6.18
C ARG A 44 21.45 39.77 -6.75
N THR A 45 20.28 39.57 -6.13
CA THR A 45 19.42 40.68 -5.68
C THR A 45 18.30 40.17 -4.75
N ARG A 46 18.07 40.88 -3.63
CA ARG A 46 16.91 40.67 -2.74
C ARG A 46 15.64 41.04 -3.50
N ILE A 47 14.58 40.23 -3.41
CA ILE A 47 13.25 40.60 -3.90
C ILE A 47 12.22 40.36 -2.79
N ALA A 48 11.49 41.43 -2.48
CA ALA A 48 10.32 41.51 -1.60
C ALA A 48 9.08 40.86 -2.26
N PRO A 49 7.98 40.58 -1.52
CA PRO A 49 6.79 39.94 -2.08
C PRO A 49 6.06 40.87 -3.06
N ALA A 50 5.63 40.35 -4.20
CA ALA A 50 4.78 41.10 -5.15
C ALA A 50 3.31 41.14 -4.67
N PRO A 51 2.55 42.23 -4.94
CA PRO A 51 1.15 42.33 -4.56
C PRO A 51 0.24 41.58 -5.54
N VAL A 52 -0.91 41.14 -5.01
CA VAL A 52 -2.00 40.48 -5.75
C VAL A 52 -2.89 41.54 -6.41
N GLY A 53 -3.08 41.41 -7.72
CA GLY A 53 -4.25 41.92 -8.44
C GLY A 53 -3.95 42.88 -9.59
N ALA A 54 -4.30 42.47 -10.82
CA ALA A 54 -5.22 43.18 -11.74
C ALA A 54 -5.10 42.67 -13.19
N GLY A 55 -6.26 42.43 -13.80
CA GLY A 55 -6.55 42.88 -15.18
C GLY A 55 -6.03 42.02 -16.33
N SER A 56 -6.96 41.40 -17.05
CA SER A 56 -6.79 40.97 -18.43
C SER A 56 -6.52 42.18 -19.34
N THR A 57 -5.33 42.27 -19.93
CA THR A 57 -5.09 43.07 -21.14
C THR A 57 -4.42 42.20 -22.19
N SER A 58 -5.01 42.21 -23.38
CA SER A 58 -4.57 41.51 -24.58
C SER A 58 -3.33 42.15 -25.21
N THR A 59 -2.59 41.32 -25.95
CA THR A 59 -1.59 41.60 -27.01
C THR A 59 -0.26 42.24 -26.61
N THR A 60 0.72 41.38 -26.36
CA THR A 60 2.09 41.51 -26.89
C THR A 60 2.40 40.20 -27.62
N ASP A 61 2.91 40.26 -28.85
CA ASP A 61 3.53 39.12 -29.54
C ASP A 61 4.43 38.35 -28.56
N GLU A 62 4.03 37.15 -28.14
CA GLU A 62 4.90 36.25 -27.39
C GLU A 62 5.99 35.76 -28.36
N GLN A 63 7.04 36.55 -28.54
CA GLN A 63 8.25 36.08 -29.21
C GLN A 63 8.84 34.92 -28.40
N PHE A 64 8.72 33.71 -28.94
CA PHE A 64 9.38 32.55 -28.35
C PHE A 64 10.88 32.80 -28.23
N PRO A 65 11.51 32.41 -27.11
CA PRO A 65 12.93 32.61 -26.91
C PRO A 65 13.74 31.82 -27.95
N HIS A 66 14.69 32.49 -28.59
CA HIS A 66 15.69 31.84 -29.42
C HIS A 66 16.80 31.25 -28.57
N TYR A 67 17.33 30.11 -29.00
CA TYR A 67 18.48 29.44 -28.40
C TYR A 67 19.54 29.17 -29.46
N VAL A 68 20.76 28.87 -29.01
CA VAL A 68 21.85 28.42 -29.86
C VAL A 68 22.07 26.94 -29.61
N ALA A 69 22.06 26.16 -30.69
CA ALA A 69 22.42 24.74 -30.69
C ALA A 69 23.79 24.56 -31.35
N VAL A 70 24.74 23.98 -30.62
CA VAL A 70 26.09 23.67 -31.11
C VAL A 70 26.27 22.17 -31.15
N ALA A 71 26.42 21.59 -32.33
CA ALA A 71 26.67 20.17 -32.51
C ALA A 71 28.16 19.90 -32.76
N ASN A 72 28.77 19.07 -31.88
CA ASN A 72 30.18 18.65 -31.95
C ASN A 72 31.21 19.78 -32.13
N SER A 73 30.86 21.02 -31.75
CA SER A 73 31.66 22.24 -32.01
C SER A 73 31.91 22.54 -33.49
N GLU A 74 31.16 21.90 -34.41
CA GLU A 74 31.32 22.00 -35.87
C GLU A 74 30.13 22.69 -36.53
N ALA A 75 28.92 22.45 -36.03
CA ALA A 75 27.69 23.04 -36.53
C ALA A 75 27.06 23.94 -35.46
N VAL A 76 26.63 25.14 -35.86
CA VAL A 76 25.95 26.11 -35.00
C VAL A 76 24.67 26.54 -35.69
N GLU A 77 23.53 26.33 -35.03
CA GLU A 77 22.22 26.74 -35.50
C GLU A 77 21.51 27.57 -34.44
N THR A 78 20.78 28.59 -34.87
CA THR A 78 19.81 29.28 -34.01
C THR A 78 18.50 28.49 -34.07
N ILE A 79 18.02 28.06 -32.91
CA ILE A 79 16.79 27.28 -32.79
C ILE A 79 15.72 28.06 -32.03
N GLN A 80 14.47 27.68 -32.24
CA GLN A 80 13.31 28.19 -31.52
C GLN A 80 12.47 26.99 -31.13
N LEU A 81 12.15 26.87 -29.84
CA LEU A 81 11.29 25.78 -29.38
C LEU A 81 9.85 26.04 -29.85
N PRO A 82 9.09 24.99 -30.19
CA PRO A 82 7.75 25.13 -30.78
C PRO A 82 6.65 25.39 -29.72
N PHE A 83 7.04 25.64 -28.47
CA PHE A 83 6.13 25.78 -27.34
C PHE A 83 6.59 26.91 -26.41
N SER A 84 5.63 27.56 -25.76
CA SER A 84 5.89 28.58 -24.76
C SER A 84 6.29 27.93 -23.42
N PRO A 85 6.80 28.70 -22.45
CA PRO A 85 7.05 28.17 -21.11
C PRO A 85 5.77 27.64 -20.44
N GLY A 86 4.63 28.29 -20.68
CA GLY A 86 3.32 27.87 -20.18
C GLY A 86 2.90 26.53 -20.79
N ASP A 87 3.11 26.35 -22.09
CA ASP A 87 2.82 25.09 -22.79
C ASP A 87 3.69 23.95 -22.27
N LEU A 88 4.99 24.19 -22.05
CA LEU A 88 5.90 23.20 -21.48
C LEU A 88 5.46 22.77 -20.07
N LEU A 89 5.14 23.72 -19.18
CA LEU A 89 4.66 23.42 -17.84
C LEU A 89 3.33 22.66 -17.85
N SER A 90 2.41 23.04 -18.73
CA SER A 90 1.13 22.35 -18.92
C SER A 90 1.35 20.92 -19.39
N PHE A 91 2.22 20.72 -20.39
CA PHE A 91 2.58 19.40 -20.90
C PHE A 91 3.21 18.52 -19.80
N LEU A 92 4.19 19.05 -19.05
CA LEU A 92 4.86 18.33 -17.98
C LEU A 92 3.90 17.90 -16.86
N ARG A 93 2.97 18.76 -16.46
CA ARG A 93 1.94 18.42 -15.46
C ARG A 93 1.01 17.31 -15.95
N ARG A 94 0.53 17.41 -17.19
CA ARG A 94 -0.32 16.38 -17.81
C ARG A 94 0.43 15.05 -17.97
N LEU A 95 1.72 15.10 -18.33
CA LEU A 95 2.57 13.92 -18.40
C LEU A 95 2.71 13.27 -17.03
N ALA A 96 3.09 14.04 -16.01
CA ALA A 96 3.24 13.57 -14.62
C ALA A 96 1.92 13.01 -14.04
N GLY A 97 0.78 13.60 -14.41
CA GLY A 97 -0.56 13.14 -14.06
C GLY A 97 -1.05 11.92 -14.84
N GLY A 98 -0.35 11.49 -15.89
CA GLY A 98 -0.78 10.37 -16.74
C GLY A 98 -1.97 10.70 -17.65
N GLU A 99 -2.17 11.99 -17.97
CA GLU A 99 -3.31 12.49 -18.75
C GLU A 99 -3.04 12.56 -20.26
N LEU A 100 -1.80 12.29 -20.67
CA LEU A 100 -1.37 12.35 -22.07
C LEU A 100 -1.55 11.00 -22.77
N SER A 101 -1.95 11.07 -24.04
CA SER A 101 -1.89 9.94 -24.96
C SER A 101 -0.51 9.81 -25.60
N ILE A 102 -0.25 8.66 -26.25
CA ILE A 102 0.96 8.49 -27.05
C ILE A 102 1.02 9.48 -28.23
N HIS A 103 -0.13 9.87 -28.78
CA HIS A 103 -0.19 10.87 -29.86
C HIS A 103 0.30 12.23 -29.38
N ASP A 104 -0.13 12.68 -28.18
CA ASP A 104 0.35 13.93 -27.59
C ASP A 104 1.88 13.92 -27.41
N CYS A 105 2.43 12.78 -26.99
CA CYS A 105 3.88 12.60 -26.84
C CYS A 105 4.63 12.61 -28.18
N VAL A 106 4.06 12.00 -29.22
CA VAL A 106 4.62 12.02 -30.57
C VAL A 106 4.61 13.43 -31.14
N GLU A 107 3.51 14.16 -31.00
CA GLU A 107 3.37 15.53 -31.51
C GLU A 107 4.37 16.48 -30.84
N PHE A 108 4.42 16.46 -29.50
CA PHE A 108 5.41 17.22 -28.73
C PHE A 108 6.84 16.82 -29.10
N GLY A 109 7.12 15.53 -29.17
CA GLY A 109 8.41 14.96 -29.48
C GLY A 109 8.91 15.29 -30.89
N ALA A 110 8.01 15.31 -31.86
CA ALA A 110 8.29 15.66 -33.25
C ALA A 110 8.62 17.15 -33.39
N GLY A 111 7.83 18.02 -32.75
CA GLY A 111 8.13 19.45 -32.69
C GLY A 111 9.48 19.72 -32.04
N LEU A 112 9.79 19.02 -30.94
CA LEU A 112 11.08 19.13 -30.26
C LEU A 112 12.25 18.67 -31.15
N PHE A 113 12.07 17.55 -31.86
CA PHE A 113 13.06 17.02 -32.79
C PHE A 113 13.31 18.00 -33.95
N ASP A 114 12.24 18.53 -34.57
CA ASP A 114 12.36 19.45 -35.69
C ASP A 114 13.02 20.77 -35.31
N ALA A 115 12.77 21.27 -34.10
CA ALA A 115 13.40 22.47 -33.56
C ALA A 115 14.90 22.28 -33.30
N VAL A 116 15.31 21.18 -32.66
CA VAL A 116 16.71 20.96 -32.26
C VAL A 116 17.56 20.42 -33.39
N PHE A 117 17.06 19.40 -34.10
CA PHE A 117 17.77 18.77 -35.21
C PHE A 117 17.34 19.46 -36.50
N THR A 118 17.78 20.69 -36.68
CA THR A 118 17.56 21.46 -37.91
C THR A 118 18.81 21.46 -38.79
N ARG A 119 18.61 21.49 -40.11
CA ARG A 119 19.67 21.66 -41.13
C ARG A 119 20.91 20.82 -40.85
N SER A 120 22.05 21.47 -40.62
CA SER A 120 23.36 20.84 -40.43
C SER A 120 23.36 19.83 -39.27
N ILE A 121 22.69 20.12 -38.17
CA ILE A 121 22.61 19.21 -37.01
C ILE A 121 21.86 17.92 -37.38
N ARG A 122 20.78 18.03 -38.16
CA ARG A 122 20.04 16.87 -38.70
C ARG A 122 20.92 16.02 -39.61
N ASP A 123 21.66 16.66 -40.51
CA ASP A 123 22.55 15.97 -41.45
C ASP A 123 23.66 15.20 -40.70
N HIS A 124 24.21 15.78 -39.63
CA HIS A 124 25.17 15.10 -38.76
C HIS A 124 24.56 13.88 -38.06
N LEU A 125 23.37 14.01 -37.48
CA LEU A 125 22.65 12.89 -36.88
C LEU A 125 22.44 11.76 -37.90
N ARG A 126 21.94 12.07 -39.09
CA ARG A 126 21.69 11.09 -40.16
C ARG A 126 22.98 10.43 -40.65
N SER A 127 24.03 11.22 -40.86
CA SER A 127 25.35 10.74 -41.27
C SER A 127 25.91 9.74 -40.27
N LEU A 128 25.87 10.07 -38.97
CA LEU A 128 26.33 9.17 -37.92
C LEU A 128 25.46 7.92 -37.81
N ALA A 129 24.13 8.07 -37.74
CA ALA A 129 23.21 6.93 -37.63
C ALA A 129 23.28 5.95 -38.82
N SER A 130 23.60 6.44 -40.02
CA SER A 130 23.71 5.59 -41.22
C SER A 130 24.90 4.62 -41.22
N LYS A 131 25.87 4.81 -40.32
CA LYS A 131 27.11 4.01 -40.27
C LYS A 131 26.94 2.64 -39.60
N GLY A 132 25.73 2.28 -39.16
CA GLY A 132 25.42 0.94 -38.63
C GLY A 132 26.14 0.57 -37.32
N LYS A 133 26.66 1.56 -36.58
CA LYS A 133 27.21 1.37 -35.22
C LYS A 133 26.31 2.09 -34.21
N PRO A 134 26.30 1.68 -32.93
CA PRO A 134 25.58 2.41 -31.91
C PRO A 134 26.04 3.87 -31.82
N LEU A 135 25.09 4.80 -31.86
CA LEU A 135 25.30 6.24 -31.73
C LEU A 135 25.00 6.69 -30.31
N ARG A 136 25.95 7.34 -29.65
CA ARG A 136 25.69 8.10 -28.44
C ARG A 136 25.18 9.49 -28.80
N LEU A 137 23.99 9.82 -28.32
CA LEU A 137 23.38 11.13 -28.50
C LEU A 137 23.33 11.84 -27.15
N THR A 138 24.11 12.90 -27.00
CA THR A 138 24.17 13.70 -25.78
C THR A 138 23.49 15.04 -26.00
N ILE A 139 22.43 15.33 -25.24
CA ILE A 139 21.89 16.69 -25.14
C ILE A 139 22.57 17.36 -23.95
N ALA A 140 23.35 18.41 -24.22
CA ALA A 140 24.12 19.13 -23.22
C ALA A 140 23.52 20.51 -22.97
N THR A 141 23.23 20.87 -21.72
CA THR A 141 22.82 22.23 -21.38
C THR A 141 23.06 22.53 -19.92
N SER A 142 23.45 23.76 -19.61
CA SER A 142 23.45 24.30 -18.25
C SER A 142 22.33 25.34 -18.05
N THR A 143 21.39 25.41 -18.99
CA THR A 143 20.31 26.40 -19.01
C THR A 143 19.10 25.84 -18.26
N PRO A 144 18.68 26.43 -17.12
CA PRO A 144 17.68 25.83 -16.23
C PRO A 144 16.36 25.41 -16.91
N GLU A 145 15.79 26.27 -17.74
CA GLU A 145 14.53 25.98 -18.45
C GLU A 145 14.66 24.83 -19.47
N LEU A 146 15.85 24.61 -20.02
CA LEU A 146 16.12 23.54 -20.98
C LEU A 146 16.34 22.20 -20.27
N LEU A 147 16.71 22.22 -18.99
CA LEU A 147 16.89 21.00 -18.18
C LEU A 147 15.55 20.33 -17.86
N MET A 148 14.48 21.11 -17.78
CA MET A 148 13.12 20.63 -17.52
C MET A 148 12.53 19.88 -18.72
N ILE A 149 13.04 20.12 -19.92
CA ILE A 149 12.53 19.48 -21.15
C ILE A 149 12.80 17.97 -21.08
N PRO A 150 11.78 17.13 -21.31
CA PRO A 150 11.93 15.68 -21.36
C PRO A 150 12.56 15.28 -22.70
N TRP A 151 13.89 15.45 -22.82
CA TRP A 151 14.64 15.17 -24.06
C TRP A 151 14.47 13.74 -24.59
N GLU A 152 14.09 12.81 -23.71
CA GLU A 152 13.73 11.43 -24.04
C GLU A 152 12.53 11.34 -24.99
N LEU A 153 11.67 12.37 -25.06
CA LEU A 153 10.57 12.46 -26.01
C LEU A 153 10.99 12.84 -27.44
N LEU A 154 12.26 13.16 -27.71
CA LEU A 154 12.73 13.44 -29.08
C LEU A 154 12.27 12.33 -30.04
N CYS A 155 11.36 12.70 -30.95
CA CYS A 155 10.68 11.77 -31.83
C CYS A 155 10.95 12.13 -33.29
N ASP A 156 11.53 11.19 -34.02
CA ASP A 156 11.84 11.35 -35.43
C ASP A 156 10.67 10.86 -36.29
N THR A 157 10.12 11.74 -37.13
CA THR A 157 8.91 11.51 -37.95
C THR A 157 9.21 11.42 -39.44
N GLN A 158 10.43 11.05 -39.84
CA GLN A 158 10.84 10.99 -41.25
C GLN A 158 9.77 10.38 -42.18
N PHE A 159 9.46 11.11 -43.25
CA PHE A 159 8.48 10.70 -44.27
C PHE A 159 8.71 9.26 -44.75
N GLY A 160 7.71 8.39 -44.55
CA GLY A 160 7.71 6.99 -45.00
C GLY A 160 8.00 5.93 -43.94
N VAL A 161 8.31 6.33 -42.69
CA VAL A 161 8.44 5.42 -41.53
C VAL A 161 7.49 5.88 -40.42
N LEU A 162 7.02 4.96 -39.58
CA LEU A 162 6.27 5.32 -38.37
C LEU A 162 7.14 6.20 -37.43
N PRO A 163 6.56 7.14 -36.65
CA PRO A 163 7.30 7.95 -35.68
C PRO A 163 8.13 7.08 -34.72
N GLN A 164 9.38 7.47 -34.48
CA GLN A 164 10.29 6.75 -33.58
C GLN A 164 10.91 7.67 -32.52
N PHE A 165 10.64 7.36 -31.25
CA PHE A 165 11.36 7.98 -30.13
C PHE A 165 12.82 7.52 -30.12
N LEU A 166 13.75 8.47 -30.13
CA LEU A 166 15.18 8.17 -30.20
C LEU A 166 15.68 7.38 -28.98
N CYS A 167 15.09 7.61 -27.80
CA CYS A 167 15.48 6.90 -26.57
C CYS A 167 15.07 5.42 -26.56
N GLN A 168 14.14 5.02 -27.43
CA GLN A 168 13.63 3.66 -27.58
C GLN A 168 14.37 2.86 -28.66
N ARG A 169 15.29 3.50 -29.38
CA ARG A 169 16.04 2.87 -30.47
C ARG A 169 17.24 2.10 -29.93
N SER A 170 17.35 0.83 -30.33
CA SER A 170 18.45 -0.05 -29.90
C SER A 170 19.82 0.35 -30.46
N ASP A 171 19.88 1.22 -31.47
CA ASP A 171 21.08 1.77 -32.07
C ASP A 171 21.44 3.18 -31.56
N ILE A 172 20.62 3.79 -30.70
CA ILE A 172 20.89 5.11 -30.11
C ILE A 172 20.98 5.00 -28.58
N ARG A 173 21.94 5.71 -27.98
CA ARG A 173 22.14 5.84 -26.53
C ARG A 173 21.97 7.29 -26.13
N THR A 174 20.76 7.64 -25.66
CA THR A 174 20.43 9.02 -25.29
C THR A 174 20.88 9.35 -23.88
N CYS A 175 21.70 10.38 -23.76
CA CYS A 175 22.30 10.88 -22.52
C CYS A 175 22.08 12.39 -22.37
N ARG A 176 22.14 12.87 -21.13
CA ARG A 176 22.18 14.29 -20.78
C ARG A 176 23.57 14.68 -20.27
N SER A 177 23.96 15.94 -20.44
CA SER A 177 25.17 16.52 -19.87
C SER A 177 24.94 17.99 -19.54
N LEU A 178 25.79 18.56 -18.69
CA LEU A 178 25.78 19.99 -18.36
C LEU A 178 26.77 20.82 -19.20
N ARG A 179 27.64 20.14 -19.95
CA ARG A 179 28.67 20.77 -20.79
C ARG A 179 29.04 19.90 -21.99
N LEU A 180 29.64 20.53 -23.01
CA LEU A 180 30.33 19.80 -24.07
C LEU A 180 31.61 19.17 -23.56
N PHE A 181 31.93 18.00 -24.08
CA PHE A 181 33.18 17.33 -23.86
C PHE A 181 33.98 17.22 -25.15
N ASN A 182 35.30 17.24 -25.02
CA ASN A 182 36.18 16.97 -26.15
C ASN A 182 36.08 15.49 -26.55
N ARG A 183 35.55 15.22 -27.75
CA ARG A 183 35.35 13.86 -28.28
C ARG A 183 36.63 13.03 -28.33
N ALA A 184 37.79 13.68 -28.51
CA ALA A 184 39.08 13.01 -28.51
C ALA A 184 39.45 12.38 -27.15
N ASP A 185 38.88 12.90 -26.05
CA ASP A 185 39.14 12.44 -24.69
C ASP A 185 38.13 11.38 -24.23
N PHE A 186 37.32 10.84 -25.13
CA PHE A 186 36.33 9.82 -24.78
C PHE A 186 37.01 8.55 -24.27
N ALA A 187 36.52 8.02 -23.15
CA ALA A 187 37.09 6.83 -22.53
C ALA A 187 36.05 5.74 -22.28
N HIS A 188 36.42 4.49 -22.52
CA HIS A 188 35.74 3.35 -21.92
C HIS A 188 36.36 3.09 -20.54
N LYS A 189 35.58 3.28 -19.47
CA LYS A 189 36.03 3.10 -18.09
C LYS A 189 35.36 1.88 -17.47
N SER A 190 36.10 1.13 -16.65
CA SER A 190 35.51 0.09 -15.80
C SER A 190 34.77 0.71 -14.62
N LEU A 191 33.65 0.11 -14.25
CA LEU A 191 32.95 0.41 -13.00
C LEU A 191 33.68 -0.16 -11.78
N SER A 192 34.44 -1.23 -11.93
CA SER A 192 35.18 -1.86 -10.83
C SER A 192 36.66 -1.48 -10.85
N ASP A 193 37.31 -1.64 -9.71
CA ASP A 193 38.75 -1.87 -9.66
C ASP A 193 39.08 -3.32 -10.05
N ASP A 194 40.37 -3.67 -10.08
CA ASP A 194 40.87 -5.00 -10.42
C ASP A 194 40.39 -6.10 -9.44
N ALA A 195 39.77 -5.73 -8.31
CA ALA A 195 39.34 -6.65 -7.26
C ALA A 195 37.84 -7.01 -7.36
N ALA A 196 36.94 -6.03 -7.21
CA ALA A 196 35.50 -6.28 -7.17
C ALA A 196 34.67 -5.02 -7.46
N LEU A 197 33.45 -5.21 -7.98
CA LEU A 197 32.45 -4.16 -8.08
C LEU A 197 31.72 -3.99 -6.74
N ARG A 198 31.96 -2.88 -6.05
CA ARG A 198 31.29 -2.54 -4.79
C ARG A 198 30.05 -1.69 -5.03
N ILE A 199 28.90 -2.17 -4.55
CA ILE A 199 27.59 -1.52 -4.64
C ILE A 199 27.11 -1.21 -3.22
N LEU A 200 26.80 0.05 -2.94
CA LEU A 200 26.17 0.47 -1.69
C LEU A 200 24.70 0.80 -1.95
N LEU A 201 23.79 0.03 -1.35
CA LEU A 201 22.38 0.40 -1.25
C LEU A 201 22.17 1.26 -0.01
N VAL A 202 21.58 2.44 -0.19
CA VAL A 202 21.22 3.38 0.87
C VAL A 202 19.71 3.53 0.90
N THR A 203 19.09 3.22 2.03
CA THR A 203 17.66 3.43 2.24
C THR A 203 17.41 4.27 3.49
N ALA A 204 16.35 5.08 3.47
CA ALA A 204 15.90 5.83 4.63
C ALA A 204 14.38 5.99 4.61
N SER A 205 13.71 5.47 5.64
CA SER A 205 12.26 5.53 5.80
C SER A 205 11.89 6.08 7.19
N PRO A 206 12.19 7.37 7.49
CA PRO A 206 11.85 7.97 8.78
C PRO A 206 10.33 7.89 9.02
N SER A 207 9.92 7.55 10.24
CA SER A 207 8.52 7.23 10.58
C SER A 207 7.53 8.40 10.40
N GLU A 208 8.01 9.63 10.25
CA GLU A 208 7.15 10.78 9.94
C GLU A 208 6.79 10.93 8.45
N LEU A 209 7.38 10.13 7.56
CA LEU A 209 7.02 10.03 6.15
C LEU A 209 6.33 8.68 5.87
N PRO A 210 5.60 8.54 4.75
CA PRO A 210 5.06 7.25 4.34
C PRO A 210 6.15 6.17 4.29
N PRO A 211 5.89 4.93 4.73
CA PRO A 211 6.91 3.89 4.72
C PRO A 211 7.33 3.54 3.29
N LEU A 212 8.63 3.32 3.06
CA LEU A 212 9.17 2.78 1.81
C LEU A 212 9.29 1.25 1.90
N GLU A 213 9.23 0.55 0.75
CA GLU A 213 9.47 -0.90 0.64
C GLU A 213 10.99 -1.23 0.64
N ASP A 214 11.75 -0.75 1.63
CA ASP A 214 13.22 -0.84 1.67
C ASP A 214 13.75 -2.29 1.67
N GLU A 215 13.05 -3.20 2.33
CA GLU A 215 13.35 -4.64 2.33
C GLU A 215 13.23 -5.28 0.94
N LYS A 216 12.32 -4.76 0.12
CA LYS A 216 12.10 -5.24 -1.25
C LYS A 216 13.18 -4.73 -2.20
N GLU A 217 13.63 -3.49 -2.02
CA GLU A 217 14.78 -2.93 -2.74
C GLU A 217 16.05 -3.74 -2.46
N GLU A 218 16.32 -4.07 -1.20
CA GLU A 218 17.42 -4.96 -0.82
C GLU A 218 17.26 -6.34 -1.46
N SER A 219 16.08 -6.94 -1.31
CA SER A 219 15.79 -8.28 -1.83
C SER A 219 15.98 -8.37 -3.34
N MET A 220 15.61 -7.32 -4.07
CA MET A 220 15.82 -7.19 -5.52
C MET A 220 17.30 -7.17 -5.87
N LEU A 221 18.10 -6.30 -5.23
CA LEU A 221 19.53 -6.24 -5.51
C LEU A 221 20.24 -7.54 -5.13
N ARG A 222 19.88 -8.15 -4.00
CA ARG A 222 20.38 -9.47 -3.60
C ARG A 222 20.01 -10.55 -4.60
N PHE A 223 18.79 -10.56 -5.11
CA PHE A 223 18.40 -11.51 -6.15
C PHE A 223 19.24 -11.37 -7.42
N VAL A 224 19.59 -10.14 -7.83
CA VAL A 224 20.46 -9.93 -9.00
C VAL A 224 21.91 -10.37 -8.73
N VAL A 225 22.42 -10.13 -7.51
CA VAL A 225 23.82 -10.37 -7.14
C VAL A 225 24.09 -11.82 -6.71
N ASP A 226 23.26 -12.38 -5.82
CA ASP A 226 23.54 -13.62 -5.08
C ASP A 226 22.96 -14.87 -5.75
N GLU A 227 21.78 -14.78 -6.35
CA GLU A 227 21.01 -15.97 -6.80
C GLU A 227 21.34 -16.39 -8.25
N ALA A 228 22.28 -15.72 -8.91
CA ALA A 228 22.67 -15.98 -10.29
C ALA A 228 24.09 -16.55 -10.38
N PRO A 229 24.30 -17.77 -10.92
CA PRO A 229 25.62 -18.43 -10.95
C PRO A 229 26.70 -17.74 -11.81
N VAL A 230 26.41 -16.57 -12.40
CA VAL A 230 27.25 -15.89 -13.41
C VAL A 230 27.83 -14.56 -12.89
N VAL A 231 27.36 -14.05 -11.75
CA VAL A 231 27.79 -12.77 -11.17
C VAL A 231 28.81 -13.04 -10.06
N HIS A 232 30.10 -13.05 -10.41
CA HIS A 232 31.20 -13.15 -9.43
C HIS A 232 31.95 -11.83 -9.31
N GLY A 233 32.43 -11.50 -8.10
CA GLY A 233 33.21 -10.29 -7.85
C GLY A 233 32.36 -9.02 -7.76
N VAL A 234 31.12 -9.14 -7.28
CA VAL A 234 30.29 -8.01 -6.85
C VAL A 234 30.14 -8.10 -5.34
N GLU A 235 30.36 -7.00 -4.63
CA GLU A 235 30.12 -6.89 -3.20
C GLU A 235 28.97 -5.89 -2.97
N LEU A 236 27.87 -6.37 -2.40
CA LEU A 236 26.72 -5.54 -2.04
C LEU A 236 26.72 -5.30 -0.52
N GLN A 237 26.73 -4.02 -0.13
CA GLN A 237 26.46 -3.62 1.25
C GLN A 237 25.20 -2.75 1.30
N VAL A 238 24.44 -2.90 2.38
CA VAL A 238 23.17 -2.19 2.58
C VAL A 238 23.27 -1.33 3.82
N LEU A 239 22.71 -0.12 3.76
CA LEU A 239 22.57 0.80 4.87
C LEU A 239 21.10 1.23 5.00
N HIS A 240 20.38 0.61 5.92
CA HIS A 240 19.00 0.96 6.26
C HIS A 240 18.93 2.15 7.21
N ASN A 241 17.85 2.92 7.10
CA ASN A 241 17.56 4.09 7.95
C ASN A 241 18.77 5.01 8.05
N ALA A 242 19.40 5.26 6.90
CA ALA A 242 20.67 5.95 6.81
C ALA A 242 20.57 7.35 7.41
N THR A 243 21.49 7.66 8.31
CA THR A 243 21.78 9.03 8.73
C THR A 243 22.96 9.59 7.94
N VAL A 244 23.16 10.92 7.96
CA VAL A 244 24.26 11.57 7.23
C VAL A 244 25.64 11.05 7.67
N ASN A 245 25.88 10.90 8.97
CA ASN A 245 27.17 10.43 9.48
C ASN A 245 27.39 8.95 9.16
N GLU A 246 26.34 8.13 9.21
CA GLU A 246 26.42 6.71 8.83
C GLU A 246 26.73 6.55 7.35
N LEU A 247 26.04 7.29 6.50
CA LEU A 247 26.30 7.31 5.06
C LEU A 247 27.74 7.74 4.78
N ARG A 248 28.22 8.83 5.39
CA ARG A 248 29.60 9.29 5.25
C ARG A 248 30.62 8.22 5.67
N ARG A 249 30.45 7.63 6.86
CA ARG A 249 31.34 6.57 7.36
C ARG A 249 31.36 5.38 6.41
N LYS A 250 30.20 4.98 5.89
CA LYS A 250 30.07 3.85 4.97
C LYS A 250 30.72 4.15 3.62
N LEU A 251 30.49 5.33 3.04
CA LEU A 251 31.13 5.77 1.81
C LEU A 251 32.66 5.76 1.92
N THR A 252 33.22 6.27 3.02
CA THR A 252 34.68 6.32 3.20
C THR A 252 35.31 4.96 3.49
N SER A 253 34.66 4.11 4.28
CA SER A 253 35.19 2.79 4.64
C SER A 253 35.02 1.75 3.53
N PHE A 254 33.85 1.71 2.90
CA PHE A 254 33.53 0.73 1.86
C PHE A 254 34.01 1.17 0.47
N ARG A 255 34.13 2.48 0.22
CA ARG A 255 34.55 3.06 -1.06
C ARG A 255 33.79 2.45 -2.25
N PRO A 256 32.45 2.57 -2.28
CA PRO A 256 31.64 1.97 -3.33
C PRO A 256 31.92 2.62 -4.69
N HIS A 257 31.67 1.85 -5.76
CA HIS A 257 31.69 2.35 -7.13
C HIS A 257 30.30 2.76 -7.62
N ILE A 258 29.28 2.04 -7.14
CA ILE A 258 27.87 2.33 -7.39
C ILE A 258 27.19 2.66 -6.07
N VAL A 259 26.49 3.78 -6.01
CA VAL A 259 25.60 4.12 -4.89
C VAL A 259 24.16 4.11 -5.41
N HIS A 260 23.37 3.15 -4.94
CA HIS A 260 21.93 3.14 -5.13
C HIS A 260 21.28 3.88 -3.95
N VAL A 261 20.53 4.93 -4.22
CA VAL A 261 19.78 5.69 -3.21
C VAL A 261 18.28 5.46 -3.41
N SER A 262 17.64 4.82 -2.43
CA SER A 262 16.19 4.63 -2.37
C SER A 262 15.65 5.31 -1.10
N CYS A 263 15.31 6.59 -1.24
CA CYS A 263 14.86 7.46 -0.15
C CYS A 263 13.73 8.37 -0.64
N HIS A 264 13.03 9.01 0.29
CA HIS A 264 12.09 10.08 -0.06
C HIS A 264 12.83 11.27 -0.71
N GLY A 265 12.28 11.79 -1.81
CA GLY A 265 12.70 13.04 -2.41
C GLY A 265 12.14 14.22 -1.62
N ALA A 266 12.88 15.32 -1.53
CA ALA A 266 12.42 16.53 -0.87
C ALA A 266 12.82 17.75 -1.71
N PHE A 267 12.14 18.87 -1.49
CA PHE A 267 12.54 20.15 -2.06
C PHE A 267 12.76 21.14 -0.92
N ASN A 268 13.84 21.89 -0.96
CA ASN A 268 14.07 22.99 -0.02
C ASN A 268 13.59 24.30 -0.63
N PRO A 269 12.36 24.77 -0.32
CA PRO A 269 11.80 25.98 -0.93
C PRO A 269 12.55 27.26 -0.54
N ARG A 270 13.31 27.25 0.57
CA ARG A 270 14.14 28.40 0.95
C ARG A 270 15.34 28.57 0.03
N GLU A 271 15.88 27.46 -0.45
CA GLU A 271 17.10 27.43 -1.26
C GLU A 271 16.82 27.20 -2.75
N GLY A 272 15.62 26.73 -3.10
CA GLY A 272 15.27 26.35 -4.47
C GLY A 272 16.04 25.11 -4.94
N LEU A 273 16.30 24.16 -4.04
CA LEU A 273 17.15 22.99 -4.29
C LEU A 273 16.43 21.68 -4.05
N GLY A 274 16.63 20.74 -4.97
CA GLY A 274 16.30 19.32 -4.75
C GLY A 274 17.10 18.77 -3.56
N ALA A 275 16.47 17.89 -2.81
CA ALA A 275 16.95 17.29 -1.59
C ALA A 275 16.44 15.84 -1.46
N LEU A 276 16.97 15.12 -0.50
CA LEU A 276 16.45 13.82 -0.07
C LEU A 276 16.26 13.80 1.45
N ALA A 277 15.33 13.00 1.93
CA ALA A 277 15.14 12.80 3.36
C ALA A 277 15.92 11.57 3.83
N LEU A 278 16.88 11.80 4.73
CA LEU A 278 17.56 10.78 5.53
C LEU A 278 16.96 10.72 6.93
N CYS A 279 17.33 9.71 7.72
CA CYS A 279 17.00 9.71 9.15
C CYS A 279 17.84 10.74 9.91
N SER A 280 17.22 11.43 10.86
CA SER A 280 17.93 12.35 11.76
C SER A 280 18.84 11.58 12.73
N GLU A 281 20.00 12.16 13.00
CA GLU A 281 20.99 11.63 13.96
C GLU A 281 20.46 11.66 15.41
N LEU A 282 19.65 12.65 15.74
CA LEU A 282 19.14 12.87 17.11
C LEU A 282 17.91 12.00 17.39
N ASP A 283 17.10 11.77 16.36
CA ASP A 283 15.86 10.98 16.44
C ASP A 283 15.61 10.33 15.08
N ARG A 284 15.82 9.02 14.98
CA ARG A 284 15.69 8.28 13.72
C ARG A 284 14.25 8.22 13.18
N THR A 285 13.27 8.56 14.00
CA THR A 285 11.87 8.68 13.55
C THR A 285 11.62 9.96 12.74
N LYS A 286 12.54 10.94 12.84
CA LYS A 286 12.51 12.23 12.15
C LYS A 286 13.39 12.24 10.90
N MET A 287 13.05 13.09 9.95
CA MET A 287 13.81 13.32 8.73
C MET A 287 14.89 14.41 8.90
N ASP A 288 16.06 14.19 8.30
CA ASP A 288 17.04 15.23 7.96
C ASP A 288 16.97 15.48 6.45
N VAL A 289 16.62 16.71 6.05
CA VAL A 289 16.57 17.11 4.64
C VAL A 289 17.99 17.43 4.16
N VAL A 290 18.52 16.55 3.31
CA VAL A 290 19.86 16.65 2.73
C VAL A 290 19.74 17.21 1.32
N ASN A 291 20.07 18.49 1.15
CA ASN A 291 20.07 19.14 -0.16
C ASN A 291 21.14 18.58 -1.12
N SER A 292 21.02 18.93 -2.39
CA SER A 292 21.91 18.48 -3.48
C SER A 292 23.40 18.72 -3.22
N PHE A 293 23.79 19.87 -2.66
CA PHE A 293 25.19 20.17 -2.34
C PHE A 293 25.74 19.31 -1.20
N ARG A 294 24.94 19.08 -0.14
CA ARG A 294 25.32 18.19 0.96
C ARG A 294 25.51 16.76 0.44
N LEU A 295 24.58 16.26 -0.37
CA LEU A 295 24.70 14.92 -0.96
C LEU A 295 25.93 14.82 -1.87
N ALA A 296 26.13 15.79 -2.77
CA ALA A 296 27.28 15.78 -3.68
C ALA A 296 28.61 15.78 -2.93
N SER A 297 28.69 16.53 -1.82
CA SER A 297 29.88 16.55 -0.96
C SER A 297 30.16 15.19 -0.31
N LEU A 298 29.11 14.47 0.13
CA LEU A 298 29.23 13.12 0.69
C LEU A 298 29.72 12.13 -0.36
N ILE A 299 29.13 12.16 -1.56
CA ILE A 299 29.45 11.23 -2.65
C ILE A 299 30.85 11.47 -3.22
N ASP A 300 31.32 12.71 -3.24
CA ASP A 300 32.65 13.09 -3.74
C ASP A 300 33.79 12.67 -2.79
N GLU A 301 33.56 12.60 -1.49
CA GLU A 301 34.56 12.30 -0.46
C GLU A 301 35.40 11.02 -0.71
N PRO A 302 34.80 9.85 -1.04
CA PRO A 302 35.60 8.65 -1.30
C PRO A 302 36.35 8.66 -2.64
N LYS A 303 35.97 9.51 -3.62
CA LYS A 303 36.52 9.54 -5.00
C LYS A 303 36.37 8.24 -5.82
N SER A 304 35.74 7.21 -5.26
CA SER A 304 35.54 5.91 -5.90
C SER A 304 34.21 5.80 -6.66
N VAL A 305 33.22 6.64 -6.31
CA VAL A 305 31.87 6.56 -6.87
C VAL A 305 31.89 6.98 -8.34
N ARG A 306 31.43 6.09 -9.22
CA ARG A 306 31.35 6.29 -10.68
C ARG A 306 29.91 6.41 -11.16
N LEU A 307 29.00 5.69 -10.50
CA LEU A 307 27.58 5.68 -10.82
C LEU A 307 26.77 5.95 -9.55
N VAL A 308 25.82 6.89 -9.66
CA VAL A 308 24.75 7.03 -8.68
C VAL A 308 23.43 6.68 -9.37
N PHE A 309 22.65 5.80 -8.74
CA PHE A 309 21.30 5.46 -9.16
C PHE A 309 20.32 6.04 -8.14
N LEU A 310 19.54 7.05 -8.54
CA LEU A 310 18.56 7.72 -7.70
C LEU A 310 17.16 7.12 -7.96
N SER A 311 16.70 6.29 -7.04
CA SER A 311 15.35 5.71 -7.00
C SER A 311 14.53 6.39 -5.90
N THR A 312 14.41 7.71 -5.97
CA THR A 312 13.71 8.51 -4.94
C THR A 312 12.27 8.76 -5.38
N CYS A 313 11.26 8.17 -4.71
CA CYS A 313 9.87 8.15 -5.25
C CYS A 313 8.81 8.93 -4.47
N HIS A 314 9.10 9.56 -3.34
CA HIS A 314 8.02 10.16 -2.53
C HIS A 314 8.51 11.44 -1.88
N GLY A 315 7.81 12.55 -2.09
CA GLY A 315 8.12 13.83 -1.47
C GLY A 315 6.87 14.49 -0.95
N ALA A 316 6.91 14.99 0.28
CA ALA A 316 5.79 15.67 0.91
C ALA A 316 5.33 16.88 0.07
N ALA A 317 4.17 16.76 -0.59
CA ALA A 317 3.33 17.85 -1.06
C ALA A 317 3.99 18.98 -1.90
N GLN A 318 4.84 18.66 -2.89
CA GLN A 318 5.44 19.67 -3.80
C GLN A 318 5.51 19.15 -5.27
N ASP A 319 5.60 20.08 -6.24
CA ASP A 319 5.58 19.82 -7.69
C ASP A 319 6.73 18.86 -8.12
N PRO A 320 6.43 17.67 -8.69
CA PRO A 320 7.44 16.68 -9.09
C PRO A 320 8.53 17.22 -10.04
N ILE A 321 8.21 18.26 -10.81
CA ILE A 321 9.12 18.87 -11.78
C ILE A 321 10.32 19.55 -11.10
N GLU A 322 10.18 19.97 -9.83
CA GLU A 322 11.19 20.74 -9.10
C GLU A 322 12.17 19.88 -8.27
N THR A 323 11.84 18.60 -8.02
CA THR A 323 12.55 17.79 -7.00
C THR A 323 13.75 17.01 -7.56
N PHE A 324 13.67 16.47 -8.78
CA PHE A 324 14.64 15.46 -9.27
C PHE A 324 15.74 15.97 -10.19
N SER A 325 15.49 17.05 -10.94
CA SER A 325 16.49 17.68 -11.81
C SER A 325 17.70 18.18 -11.00
N GLY A 326 17.47 18.82 -9.85
CA GLY A 326 18.55 19.41 -9.05
C GLY A 326 19.54 18.43 -8.41
N LEU A 327 19.13 17.20 -8.03
CA LEU A 327 20.02 16.23 -7.41
C LEU A 327 20.98 15.61 -8.43
N ALA A 328 20.44 15.10 -9.54
CA ALA A 328 21.22 14.43 -10.56
C ALA A 328 22.23 15.37 -11.22
N GLU A 329 21.79 16.60 -11.51
CA GLU A 329 22.63 17.65 -12.08
C GLU A 329 23.79 18.04 -11.14
N CYS A 330 23.50 18.21 -9.85
CA CYS A 330 24.52 18.58 -8.87
C CYS A 330 25.57 17.47 -8.71
N LEU A 331 25.14 16.21 -8.62
CA LEU A 331 26.05 15.06 -8.55
C LEU A 331 26.94 14.96 -9.80
N HIS A 332 26.34 15.11 -10.98
CA HIS A 332 27.09 15.07 -12.23
C HIS A 332 28.07 16.25 -12.35
N SER A 333 27.65 17.46 -11.96
CA SER A 333 28.51 18.66 -11.92
C SER A 333 29.71 18.48 -10.99
N ASN A 334 29.55 17.74 -9.90
CA ASN A 334 30.60 17.45 -8.92
C ASN A 334 31.48 16.24 -9.30
N GLY A 335 31.35 15.72 -10.52
CA GLY A 335 32.31 14.77 -11.08
C GLY A 335 31.90 13.30 -11.03
N VAL A 336 30.65 12.98 -10.66
CA VAL A 336 30.12 11.62 -10.85
C VAL A 336 30.01 11.33 -12.35
N ASP A 337 30.67 10.25 -12.80
CA ASP A 337 30.76 9.88 -14.22
C ASP A 337 29.39 9.57 -14.83
N ALA A 338 28.47 8.94 -14.09
CA ALA A 338 27.09 8.72 -14.51
C ALA A 338 26.08 8.86 -13.36
N VAL A 339 24.94 9.49 -13.62
CA VAL A 339 23.81 9.58 -12.68
C VAL A 339 22.54 9.19 -13.40
N ALA A 340 21.96 8.06 -13.01
CA ALA A 340 20.64 7.64 -13.46
C ALA A 340 19.60 8.10 -12.43
N ALA A 341 18.54 8.76 -12.87
CA ALA A 341 17.51 9.30 -12.00
C ALA A 341 16.15 9.26 -12.68
N LEU A 342 15.09 9.35 -11.89
CA LEU A 342 13.71 9.44 -12.37
C LEU A 342 13.27 10.91 -12.34
N GLN A 343 12.78 11.43 -13.45
CA GLN A 343 12.27 12.80 -13.57
C GLN A 343 10.87 12.96 -12.99
N PHE A 344 10.08 11.89 -12.94
CA PHE A 344 8.70 11.89 -12.45
C PHE A 344 8.50 10.78 -11.41
N GLU A 345 7.46 10.94 -10.59
CA GLU A 345 7.01 9.94 -9.64
C GLU A 345 6.53 8.66 -10.35
N LEU A 346 7.10 7.52 -9.94
CA LEU A 346 6.72 6.18 -10.39
C LEU A 346 5.81 5.50 -9.38
N LEU A 347 5.04 4.52 -9.85
CA LEU A 347 4.51 3.50 -8.95
C LEU A 347 5.67 2.68 -8.35
N ASP A 348 5.56 2.28 -7.09
CA ASP A 348 6.60 1.48 -6.41
C ASP A 348 6.92 0.21 -7.20
N THR A 349 5.92 -0.48 -7.76
CA THR A 349 6.12 -1.66 -8.61
C THR A 349 6.97 -1.37 -9.86
N THR A 350 6.77 -0.22 -10.50
CA THR A 350 7.57 0.21 -11.66
C THR A 350 9.01 0.54 -11.25
N GLY A 351 9.21 1.22 -10.12
CA GLY A 351 10.54 1.54 -9.60
C GLY A 351 11.40 0.29 -9.39
N HIS A 352 10.83 -0.73 -8.74
CA HIS A 352 11.50 -2.02 -8.56
C HIS A 352 11.82 -2.70 -9.90
N ALA A 353 10.90 -2.68 -10.88
CA ALA A 353 11.14 -3.28 -12.20
C ALA A 353 12.25 -2.57 -12.97
N VAL A 354 12.33 -1.23 -12.84
CA VAL A 354 13.38 -0.40 -13.42
C VAL A 354 14.75 -0.77 -12.83
N ALA A 355 14.87 -0.81 -11.51
CA ALA A 355 16.12 -1.15 -10.85
C ALA A 355 16.54 -2.60 -11.12
N LEU A 356 15.61 -3.56 -11.00
CA LEU A 356 15.84 -4.98 -11.28
C LEU A 356 16.40 -5.19 -12.70
N ASN A 357 15.73 -4.63 -13.71
CA ASN A 357 16.19 -4.76 -15.09
C ASN A 357 17.50 -4.00 -15.33
N PHE A 358 17.66 -2.79 -14.78
CA PHE A 358 18.91 -2.04 -14.89
C PHE A 358 20.12 -2.84 -14.38
N TYR A 359 20.05 -3.37 -13.16
CA TYR A 359 21.14 -4.16 -12.59
C TYR A 359 21.30 -5.51 -13.28
N ARG A 360 20.22 -6.13 -13.79
CA ARG A 360 20.34 -7.33 -14.64
C ARG A 360 21.13 -7.05 -15.91
N HIS A 361 20.79 -6.00 -16.65
CA HIS A 361 21.49 -5.64 -17.88
C HIS A 361 22.95 -5.25 -17.61
N LEU A 362 23.19 -4.47 -16.56
CA LEU A 362 24.52 -4.02 -16.19
C LEU A 362 25.40 -5.19 -15.71
N LEU A 363 24.86 -6.02 -14.82
CA LEU A 363 25.63 -7.06 -14.15
C LEU A 363 25.64 -8.36 -14.97
N ARG A 364 24.49 -8.90 -15.33
CA ARG A 364 24.40 -10.22 -15.97
C ARG A 364 24.73 -10.17 -17.46
N GLU A 365 24.18 -9.19 -18.17
CA GLU A 365 24.42 -9.03 -19.60
C GLU A 365 25.68 -8.21 -19.93
N ARG A 366 26.31 -7.61 -18.90
CA ARG A 366 27.57 -6.85 -19.02
C ARG A 366 27.46 -5.66 -19.99
N LEU A 367 26.26 -5.08 -20.09
CA LEU A 367 26.02 -3.90 -20.91
C LEU A 367 26.65 -2.66 -20.28
N THR A 368 26.90 -1.62 -21.09
CA THR A 368 27.27 -0.32 -20.53
C THR A 368 26.10 0.29 -19.74
N VAL A 369 26.36 1.30 -18.91
CA VAL A 369 25.32 2.03 -18.17
C VAL A 369 24.26 2.60 -19.13
N GLU A 370 24.68 3.26 -20.20
CA GLU A 370 23.76 3.83 -21.19
C GLU A 370 23.02 2.77 -22.01
N GLU A 371 23.64 1.62 -22.30
CA GLU A 371 22.96 0.46 -22.90
C GLU A 371 21.89 -0.09 -21.96
N SER A 372 22.19 -0.22 -20.67
CA SER A 372 21.27 -0.73 -19.65
C SER A 372 20.05 0.20 -19.48
N VAL A 373 20.26 1.52 -19.45
CA VAL A 373 19.17 2.50 -19.41
C VAL A 373 18.30 2.43 -20.67
N THR A 374 18.90 2.31 -21.87
CA THR A 374 18.12 2.14 -23.10
C THR A 374 17.26 0.87 -23.06
N ARG A 375 17.79 -0.25 -22.57
CA ARG A 375 17.01 -1.49 -22.44
C ARG A 375 15.84 -1.34 -21.48
N VAL A 376 16.05 -0.68 -20.34
CA VAL A 376 14.96 -0.40 -19.39
C VAL A 376 13.90 0.51 -20.01
N ARG A 377 14.27 1.55 -20.75
CA ARG A 377 13.29 2.40 -21.46
C ARG A 377 12.45 1.60 -22.46
N GLN A 378 13.08 0.68 -23.19
CA GLN A 378 12.40 -0.24 -24.12
C GLN A 378 11.46 -1.19 -23.39
N TYR A 379 11.91 -1.78 -22.28
CA TYR A 379 11.10 -2.64 -21.44
C TYR A 379 9.81 -1.94 -21.02
N LEU A 380 9.94 -0.74 -20.44
CA LEU A 380 8.79 0.05 -19.97
C LEU A 380 7.81 0.33 -21.10
N PHE A 381 8.32 0.77 -22.26
CA PHE A 381 7.49 1.10 -23.41
C PHE A 381 6.77 -0.12 -24.00
N LEU A 382 7.48 -1.24 -24.19
CA LEU A 382 6.93 -2.47 -24.77
C LEU A 382 5.93 -3.17 -23.84
N ASN A 383 6.06 -2.99 -22.52
CA ASN A 383 5.14 -3.53 -21.51
C ASN A 383 4.03 -2.55 -21.11
N ASN A 384 3.82 -1.49 -21.90
CA ASN A 384 2.71 -0.55 -21.74
C ASN A 384 2.64 0.11 -20.34
N HIS A 385 3.81 0.43 -19.77
CA HIS A 385 3.90 1.28 -18.58
C HIS A 385 3.39 2.71 -18.88
N MET A 386 3.12 3.50 -17.85
CA MET A 386 2.64 4.86 -18.05
C MET A 386 3.70 5.70 -18.78
N LEU A 387 3.27 6.63 -19.64
CA LEU A 387 4.20 7.41 -20.48
C LEU A 387 5.23 8.21 -19.66
N LYS A 388 4.83 8.73 -18.49
CA LYS A 388 5.76 9.37 -17.55
C LYS A 388 6.88 8.45 -17.05
N GLU A 389 6.61 7.15 -16.95
CA GLU A 389 7.58 6.15 -16.53
C GLU A 389 8.51 5.82 -17.71
N CYS A 390 7.92 5.59 -18.89
CA CYS A 390 8.64 5.29 -20.13
C CYS A 390 9.64 6.39 -20.54
N PHE A 391 9.30 7.66 -20.31
CA PHE A 391 10.13 8.82 -20.67
C PHE A 391 10.78 9.51 -19.46
N GLY A 392 10.56 8.99 -18.24
CA GLY A 392 11.02 9.62 -17.00
C GLY A 392 12.38 9.16 -16.52
N LEU A 393 12.89 8.00 -16.95
CA LEU A 393 14.24 7.57 -16.59
C LEU A 393 15.27 8.39 -17.37
N VAL A 394 16.00 9.27 -16.70
CA VAL A 394 17.04 10.14 -17.26
C VAL A 394 18.44 9.63 -16.91
N LEU A 395 19.41 9.88 -17.79
CA LEU A 395 20.82 9.53 -17.57
C LEU A 395 21.70 10.74 -17.85
N PHE A 396 22.32 11.30 -16.82
CA PHE A 396 23.45 12.23 -16.96
C PHE A 396 24.74 11.43 -17.06
N GLN A 397 25.60 11.74 -18.03
CA GLN A 397 26.84 11.00 -18.22
C GLN A 397 27.98 11.86 -18.77
N SER A 398 29.16 11.69 -18.18
CA SER A 398 30.42 12.32 -18.58
C SER A 398 30.90 11.79 -19.94
N ASN A 399 32.06 12.25 -20.40
CA ASN A 399 32.69 11.80 -21.65
C ASN A 399 33.26 10.37 -21.57
N CYS A 400 32.47 9.42 -21.07
CA CYS A 400 32.88 8.04 -20.95
C CYS A 400 31.69 7.10 -20.98
N SER A 401 31.91 5.89 -21.48
CA SER A 401 31.04 4.74 -21.23
C SER A 401 31.54 3.97 -20.04
N LEU A 402 30.63 3.64 -19.12
CA LEU A 402 30.91 2.82 -17.94
C LEU A 402 30.38 1.41 -18.18
N SER A 403 31.20 0.40 -17.89
CA SER A 403 30.79 -1.01 -17.98
C SER A 403 31.45 -1.85 -16.88
N TRP A 404 30.86 -3.00 -16.58
CA TRP A 404 31.47 -3.98 -15.68
C TRP A 404 31.99 -5.18 -16.46
N SER A 405 33.32 -5.29 -16.60
CA SER A 405 33.98 -6.47 -17.18
C SER A 405 35.33 -6.69 -16.48
N LYS A 406 35.60 -7.93 -16.07
CA LYS A 406 36.87 -8.31 -15.44
C LYS A 406 38.03 -8.32 -16.45
N ASP A 407 37.74 -8.43 -17.76
CA ASP A 407 38.74 -8.66 -18.82
C ASP A 407 38.73 -7.62 -19.96
N GLY A 408 37.99 -6.51 -19.83
CA GLY A 408 37.95 -5.43 -20.83
C GLY A 408 37.41 -5.83 -22.23
N HIS A 409 37.01 -7.09 -22.42
CA HIS A 409 36.43 -7.61 -23.66
C HIS A 409 34.93 -7.83 -23.48
N ARG A 410 34.13 -7.44 -24.49
CA ARG A 410 32.74 -7.87 -24.61
C ARG A 410 32.72 -9.40 -24.71
N PRO A 411 31.86 -10.12 -23.97
CA PRO A 411 31.74 -11.55 -24.12
C PRO A 411 31.33 -11.87 -25.57
N ARG A 412 32.03 -12.82 -26.21
CA ARG A 412 31.50 -13.49 -27.40
C ARG A 412 30.22 -14.22 -26.98
N SER A 413 29.16 -14.12 -27.77
CA SER A 413 27.91 -14.85 -27.55
C SER A 413 28.22 -16.32 -27.25
N VAL A 414 27.96 -16.74 -26.00
CA VAL A 414 28.17 -18.12 -25.58
C VAL A 414 27.07 -18.95 -26.24
N SER A 415 27.42 -19.68 -27.30
CA SER A 415 26.53 -20.63 -27.94
C SER A 415 26.40 -21.86 -27.02
N GLY A 416 25.34 -21.94 -26.22
CA GLY A 416 25.05 -23.14 -25.44
C GLY A 416 24.11 -22.99 -24.24
N GLU A 417 23.80 -21.78 -23.79
CA GLU A 417 22.88 -21.60 -22.66
C GLU A 417 21.41 -21.50 -23.11
N SER A 418 20.52 -22.07 -22.28
CA SER A 418 19.08 -21.85 -22.32
C SER A 418 18.74 -20.39 -22.61
N ARG A 419 17.73 -20.16 -23.46
CA ARG A 419 17.28 -18.82 -23.89
C ARG A 419 17.31 -17.84 -22.69
N PRO A 420 18.01 -16.70 -22.79
CA PRO A 420 17.99 -15.68 -21.75
C PRO A 420 16.54 -15.31 -21.45
N LEU A 421 16.16 -15.30 -20.16
CA LEU A 421 14.83 -14.86 -19.74
C LEU A 421 14.59 -13.47 -20.31
N ASP A 422 13.44 -13.25 -20.94
CA ASP A 422 13.06 -11.90 -21.30
C ASP A 422 12.77 -11.06 -20.03
N ASP A 423 12.68 -9.75 -20.21
CA ASP A 423 12.59 -8.78 -19.11
C ASP A 423 11.38 -9.07 -18.20
N THR A 424 10.25 -9.47 -18.78
CA THR A 424 9.01 -9.78 -18.06
C THR A 424 9.10 -11.11 -17.33
N GLU A 425 9.68 -12.13 -17.95
CA GLU A 425 9.99 -13.41 -17.31
C GLU A 425 10.92 -13.23 -16.10
N TYR A 426 11.87 -12.29 -16.17
CA TYR A 426 12.81 -12.02 -15.08
C TYR A 426 12.16 -11.33 -13.89
N VAL A 427 11.30 -10.34 -14.14
CA VAL A 427 10.48 -9.70 -13.10
C VAL A 427 9.61 -10.75 -12.40
N LYS A 428 8.95 -11.61 -13.17
CA LYS A 428 8.15 -12.72 -12.62
C LYS A 428 9.00 -13.70 -11.82
N ALA A 429 10.20 -14.03 -12.28
CA ALA A 429 11.12 -14.92 -11.55
C ALA A 429 11.53 -14.33 -10.20
N PHE A 430 11.75 -13.01 -10.11
CA PHE A 430 11.98 -12.30 -8.86
C PHE A 430 10.75 -12.36 -7.94
N GLU A 431 9.55 -12.08 -8.46
CA GLU A 431 8.31 -12.16 -7.67
C GLU A 431 8.08 -13.56 -7.10
N ASP A 432 8.29 -14.60 -7.92
CA ASP A 432 8.15 -15.99 -7.50
C ASP A 432 9.23 -16.39 -6.50
N TRP A 433 10.47 -15.91 -6.68
CA TRP A 433 11.54 -16.06 -5.69
C TRP A 433 11.19 -15.38 -4.37
N GLY A 434 10.65 -14.15 -4.41
CA GLY A 434 10.22 -13.41 -3.23
C GLY A 434 9.10 -14.13 -2.48
N LYS A 435 8.11 -14.69 -3.20
CA LYS A 435 7.07 -15.53 -2.61
C LYS A 435 7.66 -16.76 -1.92
N ARG A 436 8.61 -17.47 -2.55
CA ARG A 436 9.29 -18.63 -1.94
C ARG A 436 10.09 -18.24 -0.69
N LYS A 437 10.90 -17.18 -0.75
CA LYS A 437 11.69 -16.71 0.40
C LYS A 437 10.84 -16.21 1.55
N MET A 438 9.73 -15.52 1.23
CA MET A 438 8.74 -15.13 2.22
C MET A 438 8.13 -16.38 2.86
N GLN A 439 7.74 -17.40 2.08
CA GLN A 439 7.24 -18.67 2.62
C GLN A 439 8.27 -19.37 3.52
N GLU A 440 9.54 -19.42 3.13
CA GLU A 440 10.63 -19.99 3.94
C GLU A 440 10.84 -19.20 5.26
N LYS A 441 10.97 -17.87 5.19
CA LYS A 441 11.18 -17.02 6.37
C LYS A 441 9.99 -17.07 7.31
N LEU A 442 8.78 -16.98 6.74
CA LEU A 442 7.53 -17.08 7.48
C LEU A 442 7.40 -18.47 8.12
N SER A 443 7.70 -19.56 7.42
CA SER A 443 7.70 -20.91 8.01
C SER A 443 8.63 -21.01 9.23
N SER A 444 9.85 -20.49 9.16
CA SER A 444 10.80 -20.53 10.29
C SER A 444 10.36 -19.72 11.52
N ILE A 445 9.73 -18.56 11.29
CA ILE A 445 9.24 -17.68 12.36
C ILE A 445 7.95 -18.24 12.97
N LEU A 446 7.05 -18.75 12.11
CA LEU A 446 5.79 -19.36 12.51
C LEU A 446 6.03 -20.65 13.30
N ASP A 447 6.98 -21.51 12.90
CA ASP A 447 7.33 -22.72 13.65
C ASP A 447 7.75 -22.41 15.10
N THR A 448 8.44 -21.28 15.31
CA THR A 448 8.86 -20.84 16.64
C THR A 448 7.71 -20.23 17.45
N LEU A 449 6.90 -19.34 16.84
CA LEU A 449 5.80 -18.63 17.51
C LEU A 449 4.54 -19.48 17.72
N LEU A 450 4.32 -20.49 16.88
CA LEU A 450 3.09 -21.27 16.85
C LEU A 450 3.21 -22.68 17.42
N SER A 451 4.39 -23.08 17.88
CA SER A 451 4.60 -24.34 18.62
C SER A 451 3.58 -24.62 19.75
N PRO A 452 2.94 -23.62 20.41
CA PRO A 452 1.88 -23.89 21.39
C PRO A 452 0.49 -24.19 20.79
N TYR A 453 0.28 -23.96 19.48
CA TYR A 453 -1.04 -23.98 18.82
C TYR A 453 -1.11 -25.06 17.73
N VAL A 454 -1.36 -26.30 18.13
CA VAL A 454 -1.45 -27.48 17.25
C VAL A 454 -2.44 -27.29 16.10
N GLU A 455 -3.49 -26.50 16.30
CA GLU A 455 -4.46 -26.21 15.25
C GLU A 455 -3.85 -25.48 14.04
N LEU A 456 -2.74 -24.77 14.22
CA LEU A 456 -2.11 -23.98 13.16
C LEU A 456 -1.02 -24.76 12.40
N GLU A 457 -0.50 -25.86 12.93
CA GLU A 457 0.60 -26.66 12.33
C GLU A 457 0.22 -27.27 10.97
N SER A 458 -1.05 -27.54 10.75
CA SER A 458 -1.57 -28.12 9.50
C SER A 458 -2.01 -27.09 8.46
N MET A 459 -1.81 -25.79 8.72
CA MET A 459 -2.15 -24.71 7.80
C MET A 459 -0.98 -24.39 6.86
N ALA A 460 -1.30 -23.93 5.65
CA ALA A 460 -0.28 -23.37 4.76
C ALA A 460 0.28 -22.07 5.38
N PRO A 461 1.59 -21.78 5.27
CA PRO A 461 2.19 -20.56 5.85
C PRO A 461 1.48 -19.27 5.43
N GLY A 462 1.02 -19.19 4.17
CA GLY A 462 0.24 -18.05 3.67
C GLY A 462 -1.08 -17.84 4.41
N ASP A 463 -1.79 -18.93 4.74
CA ASP A 463 -3.03 -18.86 5.52
C ASP A 463 -2.75 -18.43 6.96
N VAL A 464 -1.64 -18.86 7.54
CA VAL A 464 -1.23 -18.43 8.88
C VAL A 464 -0.91 -16.94 8.91
N ALA A 465 -0.16 -16.42 7.93
CA ALA A 465 0.08 -14.98 7.78
C ALA A 465 -1.23 -14.21 7.63
N LEU A 466 -2.14 -14.69 6.78
CA LEU A 466 -3.43 -14.07 6.55
C LEU A 466 -4.30 -14.09 7.83
N MET A 467 -4.30 -15.19 8.57
CA MET A 467 -4.96 -15.32 9.86
C MET A 467 -4.41 -14.30 10.87
N LEU A 468 -3.08 -14.18 11.00
CA LEU A 468 -2.47 -13.20 11.91
C LEU A 468 -2.76 -11.76 11.49
N ASN A 469 -2.78 -11.48 10.18
CA ASN A 469 -3.15 -10.17 9.65
C ASN A 469 -4.60 -9.81 9.99
N VAL A 470 -5.51 -10.77 9.87
CA VAL A 470 -6.94 -10.56 10.13
C VAL A 470 -7.23 -10.44 11.62
N PHE A 471 -6.76 -11.39 12.43
CA PHE A 471 -7.14 -11.52 13.84
C PHE A 471 -6.19 -10.81 14.81
N GLY A 472 -4.98 -10.46 14.39
CA GLY A 472 -3.96 -9.79 15.21
C GLY A 472 -3.42 -10.64 16.38
N SER A 473 -3.92 -11.87 16.57
CA SER A 473 -3.57 -12.74 17.69
C SER A 473 -3.62 -14.21 17.28
N ALA A 474 -2.53 -14.94 17.53
CA ALA A 474 -2.47 -16.39 17.34
C ALA A 474 -3.44 -17.14 18.26
N GLU A 475 -3.69 -16.62 19.47
CA GLU A 475 -4.62 -17.21 20.43
C GLU A 475 -6.08 -17.11 19.94
N VAL A 476 -6.49 -15.91 19.49
CA VAL A 476 -7.84 -15.72 18.96
C VAL A 476 -8.00 -16.47 17.65
N GLY A 477 -7.02 -16.35 16.76
CA GLY A 477 -7.01 -17.01 15.47
C GLY A 477 -7.08 -18.53 15.56
N SER A 478 -6.30 -19.17 16.42
CA SER A 478 -6.35 -20.64 16.62
C SER A 478 -7.72 -21.11 17.10
N LYS A 479 -8.34 -20.42 18.06
CA LYS A 479 -9.70 -20.72 18.54
C LYS A 479 -10.73 -20.60 17.41
N VAL A 480 -10.65 -19.55 16.60
CA VAL A 480 -11.54 -19.35 15.44
C VAL A 480 -11.34 -20.44 14.39
N ILE A 481 -10.08 -20.72 14.01
CA ILE A 481 -9.75 -21.73 13.00
C ILE A 481 -10.24 -23.12 13.42
N ARG A 482 -10.13 -23.45 14.70
CA ARG A 482 -10.69 -24.70 15.24
C ARG A 482 -12.18 -24.79 14.97
N THR A 483 -12.96 -23.75 15.31
CA THR A 483 -14.41 -23.75 15.10
C THR A 483 -14.78 -23.81 13.62
N VAL A 484 -14.03 -23.13 12.75
CA VAL A 484 -14.21 -23.17 11.29
C VAL A 484 -13.99 -24.58 10.75
N ARG A 485 -12.96 -25.29 11.22
CA ARG A 485 -12.66 -26.67 10.83
C ARG A 485 -13.71 -27.66 11.33
N GLU A 486 -14.14 -27.53 12.59
CA GLU A 486 -15.22 -28.35 13.17
C GLU A 486 -16.53 -28.18 12.37
N ALA A 487 -16.81 -26.97 11.89
CA ALA A 487 -17.93 -26.67 11.01
C ALA A 487 -17.74 -27.13 9.55
N ARG A 488 -16.58 -27.72 9.21
CA ARG A 488 -16.18 -28.16 7.85
C ARG A 488 -16.20 -27.03 6.80
N ILE A 489 -15.78 -25.84 7.21
CA ILE A 489 -15.68 -24.66 6.33
C ILE A 489 -14.23 -24.56 5.80
N PRO A 490 -14.02 -24.26 4.50
CA PRO A 490 -12.68 -24.18 3.94
C PRO A 490 -11.93 -22.95 4.49
N VAL A 491 -10.73 -23.18 5.03
CA VAL A 491 -9.97 -22.16 5.79
C VAL A 491 -9.48 -21.01 4.89
N THR A 492 -8.92 -21.30 3.72
CA THR A 492 -8.40 -20.25 2.83
C THR A 492 -9.51 -19.31 2.32
N PRO A 493 -10.65 -19.79 1.78
CA PRO A 493 -11.78 -18.92 1.44
C PRO A 493 -12.33 -18.16 2.64
N PHE A 494 -12.42 -18.80 3.81
CA PHE A 494 -12.83 -18.13 5.05
C PHE A 494 -11.94 -16.94 5.38
N LEU A 495 -10.62 -17.12 5.39
CA LEU A 495 -9.65 -16.06 5.72
C LEU A 495 -9.63 -14.93 4.70
N LYS A 496 -9.80 -15.26 3.41
CA LYS A 496 -9.95 -14.30 2.32
C LYS A 496 -11.17 -13.39 2.55
N ILE A 497 -12.32 -13.97 2.89
CA ILE A 497 -13.55 -13.22 3.21
C ILE A 497 -13.39 -12.44 4.52
N ALA A 498 -12.68 -13.00 5.50
CA ALA A 498 -12.40 -12.32 6.76
C ALA A 498 -11.57 -11.03 6.55
N LYS A 499 -10.57 -11.08 5.65
CA LYS A 499 -9.78 -9.91 5.26
C LYS A 499 -10.65 -8.86 4.59
N LEU A 500 -11.48 -9.26 3.62
CA LEU A 500 -12.43 -8.35 2.98
C LEU A 500 -13.38 -7.71 3.99
N ALA A 501 -13.89 -8.48 4.96
CA ALA A 501 -14.74 -7.96 6.03
C ALA A 501 -14.02 -6.87 6.85
N SER A 502 -12.75 -7.11 7.20
CA SER A 502 -11.90 -6.14 7.92
C SER A 502 -11.69 -4.85 7.12
N GLU A 503 -11.45 -4.95 5.81
CA GLU A 503 -11.30 -3.79 4.92
C GLU A 503 -12.62 -3.01 4.78
N MET A 504 -13.73 -3.72 4.56
CA MET A 504 -15.07 -3.12 4.43
C MET A 504 -15.54 -2.42 5.70
N CYS A 505 -15.19 -2.96 6.88
CA CYS A 505 -15.54 -2.40 8.18
C CYS A 505 -15.01 -0.97 8.39
N HIS A 506 -13.97 -0.58 7.66
CA HIS A 506 -13.37 0.77 7.69
C HIS A 506 -13.76 1.63 6.48
N ALA A 507 -14.40 1.05 5.47
CA ALA A 507 -14.84 1.77 4.29
C ALA A 507 -16.03 2.70 4.60
N THR A 508 -16.00 3.90 4.04
CA THR A 508 -17.08 4.89 4.17
C THR A 508 -17.55 5.38 2.81
N HIS A 509 -18.86 5.65 2.68
CA HIS A 509 -19.44 6.35 1.54
C HIS A 509 -20.31 7.50 2.03
N GLU A 510 -20.12 8.70 1.48
CA GLU A 510 -20.82 9.92 1.93
C GLU A 510 -20.75 10.13 3.46
N ARG A 511 -19.61 9.75 4.07
CA ARG A 511 -19.37 9.75 5.53
C ARG A 511 -20.25 8.79 6.35
N GLN A 512 -20.99 7.89 5.70
CA GLN A 512 -21.71 6.80 6.34
C GLN A 512 -20.96 5.48 6.17
N GLN A 513 -21.04 4.62 7.17
CA GLN A 513 -20.48 3.27 7.12
C GLN A 513 -21.46 2.31 6.43
N LEU A 514 -20.90 1.31 5.76
CA LEU A 514 -21.66 0.27 5.10
C LEU A 514 -22.25 -0.71 6.12
N LYS A 515 -23.52 -1.08 5.93
CA LYS A 515 -24.20 -2.12 6.73
C LYS A 515 -24.48 -3.31 5.83
N THR A 516 -23.82 -4.43 6.08
CA THR A 516 -23.97 -5.63 5.23
C THR A 516 -23.50 -6.89 5.96
N SER A 517 -23.58 -8.03 5.30
CA SER A 517 -22.91 -9.24 5.74
C SER A 517 -22.28 -9.99 4.58
N LEU A 518 -21.14 -10.62 4.83
CA LEU A 518 -20.44 -11.51 3.91
C LEU A 518 -20.66 -12.93 4.40
N VAL A 519 -21.28 -13.78 3.58
CA VAL A 519 -21.67 -15.15 3.94
C VAL A 519 -20.86 -16.14 3.09
N LEU A 520 -20.32 -17.17 3.71
CA LEU A 520 -19.63 -18.27 3.04
C LEU A 520 -20.35 -19.59 3.34
N PHE A 521 -20.74 -20.31 2.30
CA PHE A 521 -21.26 -21.67 2.41
C PHE A 521 -20.23 -22.71 1.97
N ALA A 522 -20.10 -23.77 2.76
CA ALA A 522 -19.30 -24.94 2.45
C ALA A 522 -20.21 -26.12 2.07
N ARG A 523 -20.19 -26.54 0.80
CA ARG A 523 -21.05 -27.65 0.30
C ARG A 523 -20.25 -28.69 -0.47
N ASP A 524 -20.73 -29.93 -0.44
CA ASP A 524 -20.08 -31.08 -1.07
C ASP A 524 -20.55 -31.33 -2.52
N ASP A 525 -21.84 -31.08 -2.82
CA ASP A 525 -22.48 -31.44 -4.09
C ASP A 525 -22.95 -30.19 -4.89
N PRO A 526 -22.53 -30.05 -6.17
CA PRO A 526 -23.09 -29.14 -7.16
C PRO A 526 -24.63 -28.96 -7.12
N ALA A 527 -25.37 -30.06 -6.99
CA ALA A 527 -26.83 -30.06 -7.02
C ALA A 527 -27.49 -29.46 -5.76
N GLU A 528 -26.76 -29.40 -4.64
CA GLU A 528 -27.19 -28.69 -3.43
C GLU A 528 -27.10 -27.17 -3.62
N TYR A 529 -26.21 -26.67 -4.50
CA TYR A 529 -26.09 -25.23 -4.77
C TYR A 529 -27.29 -24.72 -5.56
N ASP A 530 -27.60 -25.32 -6.71
CA ASP A 530 -28.66 -24.84 -7.60
C ASP A 530 -30.04 -24.83 -6.93
N ASN A 531 -30.23 -25.69 -5.92
CA ASN A 531 -31.47 -25.83 -5.18
C ASN A 531 -31.53 -25.06 -3.86
N HIS A 532 -30.44 -24.42 -3.42
CA HIS A 532 -30.44 -23.69 -2.16
C HIS A 532 -31.34 -22.44 -2.25
N PRO A 533 -32.30 -22.25 -1.32
CA PRO A 533 -33.25 -21.13 -1.38
C PRO A 533 -32.58 -19.75 -1.41
N VAL A 534 -31.46 -19.60 -0.70
CA VAL A 534 -30.66 -18.37 -0.68
C VAL A 534 -30.05 -18.06 -2.04
N ILE A 535 -29.61 -19.09 -2.78
CA ILE A 535 -28.96 -18.93 -4.09
C ILE A 535 -30.01 -18.58 -5.15
N LYS A 536 -31.14 -19.31 -5.16
CA LYS A 536 -32.27 -19.06 -6.10
C LYS A 536 -32.83 -17.64 -6.02
N ARG A 537 -32.71 -16.98 -4.87
CA ARG A 537 -33.23 -15.62 -4.62
C ARG A 537 -32.14 -14.54 -4.69
N SER A 538 -30.92 -14.92 -5.04
CA SER A 538 -29.77 -14.01 -5.14
C SER A 538 -29.40 -13.75 -6.59
N GLU A 539 -28.85 -12.57 -6.85
CA GLU A 539 -28.29 -12.20 -8.16
C GLU A 539 -26.84 -12.67 -8.26
N SER A 540 -26.44 -13.27 -9.39
CA SER A 540 -25.06 -13.70 -9.61
C SER A 540 -24.13 -12.50 -9.79
N LEU A 541 -22.96 -12.57 -9.16
CA LEU A 541 -21.85 -11.65 -9.37
C LEU A 541 -20.84 -12.25 -10.36
N PRO A 542 -20.02 -11.42 -11.03
CA PRO A 542 -18.97 -11.92 -11.92
C PRO A 542 -17.90 -12.68 -11.12
N PRO A 543 -17.27 -13.74 -11.67
CA PRO A 543 -16.26 -14.51 -10.96
C PRO A 543 -15.08 -13.66 -10.48
N GLY A 544 -14.64 -13.91 -9.25
CA GLY A 544 -13.52 -13.20 -8.63
C GLY A 544 -13.89 -11.80 -8.14
N PHE A 545 -15.18 -11.48 -8.05
CA PHE A 545 -15.68 -10.25 -7.46
C PHE A 545 -15.07 -10.04 -6.08
N PHE A 546 -15.04 -11.06 -5.19
CA PHE A 546 -14.43 -11.06 -3.84
C PHE A 546 -12.94 -10.71 -3.78
N PHE A 547 -12.26 -10.67 -4.92
CA PHE A 547 -10.85 -10.31 -5.03
C PHE A 547 -10.60 -9.10 -5.94
N GLY A 548 -11.66 -8.42 -6.37
CA GLY A 548 -11.59 -7.23 -7.20
C GLY A 548 -11.28 -5.94 -6.43
N GLU A 549 -11.30 -4.81 -7.15
CA GLU A 549 -11.08 -3.50 -6.54
C GLU A 549 -12.13 -3.15 -5.47
N MET A 550 -11.67 -2.72 -4.29
CA MET A 550 -12.54 -2.36 -3.17
C MET A 550 -13.60 -1.31 -3.56
N LYS A 551 -13.29 -0.40 -4.50
CA LYS A 551 -14.25 0.59 -5.01
C LYS A 551 -15.48 -0.03 -5.67
N LYS A 552 -15.32 -1.15 -6.40
CA LYS A 552 -16.45 -1.85 -7.05
C LYS A 552 -17.34 -2.51 -6.01
N PHE A 553 -16.73 -3.14 -5.02
CA PHE A 553 -17.42 -3.71 -3.88
C PHE A 553 -18.23 -2.69 -3.10
N VAL A 554 -17.59 -1.57 -2.73
CA VAL A 554 -18.25 -0.46 -2.05
C VAL A 554 -19.40 0.05 -2.92
N GLY A 555 -19.20 0.19 -4.24
CA GLY A 555 -20.25 0.56 -5.19
C GLY A 555 -21.49 -0.33 -5.15
N GLU A 556 -21.32 -1.66 -5.18
CA GLU A 556 -22.45 -2.60 -5.05
C GLU A 556 -23.06 -2.56 -3.63
N ALA A 557 -22.22 -2.46 -2.59
CA ALA A 557 -22.68 -2.33 -1.20
C ALA A 557 -23.49 -1.03 -0.96
N ILE A 558 -23.25 0.03 -1.74
CA ILE A 558 -24.00 1.29 -1.69
C ILE A 558 -25.34 1.18 -2.42
N LYS A 559 -25.39 0.53 -3.58
CA LYS A 559 -26.65 0.34 -4.30
C LYS A 559 -27.70 -0.36 -3.43
N VAL A 560 -27.24 -1.12 -2.44
CA VAL A 560 -28.06 -1.81 -1.47
C VAL A 560 -28.25 -1.04 -0.15
N ASN A 561 -27.68 0.16 0.01
CA ASN A 561 -27.72 0.99 1.23
C ASN A 561 -29.12 1.60 1.48
N GLY A 562 -30.03 0.73 1.93
CA GLY A 562 -31.46 0.97 2.16
C GLY A 562 -32.27 -0.33 2.18
N THR A 563 -31.73 -1.40 1.58
CA THR A 563 -32.23 -2.78 1.68
C THR A 563 -31.18 -3.64 2.38
N ASP A 564 -31.56 -4.31 3.46
CA ASP A 564 -30.70 -5.27 4.15
C ASP A 564 -30.28 -6.41 3.20
N ARG A 565 -29.14 -6.30 2.51
CA ARG A 565 -28.58 -7.29 1.56
C ARG A 565 -27.22 -7.81 2.02
N ALA A 566 -26.87 -9.00 1.56
CA ALA A 566 -25.66 -9.71 1.89
C ALA A 566 -24.99 -10.29 0.65
N PHE A 567 -23.67 -10.30 0.68
CA PHE A 567 -22.84 -10.95 -0.32
C PHE A 567 -22.65 -12.41 0.08
N VAL A 568 -22.82 -13.32 -0.87
CA VAL A 568 -22.77 -14.76 -0.65
C VAL A 568 -21.68 -15.35 -1.52
N ALA A 569 -20.73 -16.02 -0.88
CA ALA A 569 -19.69 -16.79 -1.49
C ALA A 569 -19.91 -18.28 -1.22
N ILE A 570 -19.48 -19.10 -2.16
CA ILE A 570 -19.69 -20.54 -2.14
C ILE A 570 -18.37 -21.23 -2.43
N ALA A 571 -18.02 -22.22 -1.62
CA ALA A 571 -16.82 -23.03 -1.84
C ALA A 571 -17.04 -24.49 -1.44
N ARG A 572 -16.25 -25.40 -2.03
CA ARG A 572 -16.12 -26.77 -1.54
C ARG A 572 -15.27 -26.81 -0.26
N PRO A 573 -15.52 -27.72 0.72
CA PRO A 573 -14.76 -27.81 1.96
C PRO A 573 -13.24 -27.97 1.79
N THR A 574 -12.79 -28.52 0.66
CA THR A 574 -11.37 -28.71 0.34
C THR A 574 -10.83 -27.68 -0.65
N ALA A 575 -11.63 -26.69 -1.07
CA ALA A 575 -11.22 -25.71 -2.06
C ALA A 575 -10.37 -24.58 -1.44
N THR A 576 -9.40 -24.09 -2.21
CA THR A 576 -8.59 -22.91 -1.88
C THR A 576 -9.18 -21.60 -2.43
N ASP A 577 -10.20 -21.70 -3.28
CA ASP A 577 -10.87 -20.58 -3.94
C ASP A 577 -12.40 -20.68 -3.87
N ILE A 578 -13.06 -19.55 -4.15
CA ILE A 578 -14.51 -19.40 -4.22
C ILE A 578 -14.99 -19.86 -5.60
N GLU A 579 -16.06 -20.66 -5.63
CA GLU A 579 -16.62 -21.24 -6.85
C GLU A 579 -17.68 -20.36 -7.49
N SER A 580 -18.52 -19.73 -6.67
CA SER A 580 -19.53 -18.77 -7.13
C SER A 580 -19.83 -17.70 -6.10
N GLU A 581 -20.30 -16.57 -6.60
CA GLU A 581 -20.45 -15.32 -5.87
C GLU A 581 -21.79 -14.67 -6.22
N HIS A 582 -22.52 -14.21 -5.21
CA HIS A 582 -23.89 -13.71 -5.36
C HIS A 582 -24.17 -12.53 -4.42
N ILE A 583 -25.25 -11.79 -4.70
CA ILE A 583 -25.78 -10.74 -3.82
C ILE A 583 -27.30 -10.88 -3.64
N GLY A 584 -27.78 -10.97 -2.40
CA GLY A 584 -29.18 -11.25 -2.09
C GLY A 584 -29.71 -10.47 -0.89
N SER A 585 -31.03 -10.39 -0.74
CA SER A 585 -31.70 -9.76 0.40
C SER A 585 -31.69 -10.64 1.63
N LEU A 586 -31.38 -10.08 2.80
CA LEU A 586 -31.42 -10.76 4.10
C LEU A 586 -32.80 -11.30 4.43
N LYS A 587 -33.87 -10.64 3.99
CA LYS A 587 -35.26 -11.12 4.15
C LYS A 587 -35.50 -12.40 3.35
N ASP A 588 -34.87 -12.49 2.19
CA ASP A 588 -34.98 -13.66 1.30
C ASP A 588 -34.08 -14.81 1.74
N MET A 589 -33.13 -14.55 2.66
CA MET A 589 -32.29 -15.56 3.30
C MET A 589 -32.99 -16.33 4.43
N ASP A 590 -34.24 -16.00 4.77
CA ASP A 590 -35.00 -16.74 5.77
C ASP A 590 -35.32 -18.16 5.26
N VAL A 591 -34.64 -19.15 5.83
CA VAL A 591 -34.86 -20.57 5.56
C VAL A 591 -35.70 -21.13 6.71
N HIS A 592 -36.96 -21.46 6.42
CA HIS A 592 -37.82 -22.19 7.34
C HIS A 592 -37.20 -23.55 7.74
N SER A 593 -36.69 -23.62 8.95
CA SER A 593 -36.94 -24.73 9.87
C SER A 593 -37.01 -24.17 11.29
N ALA A 594 -38.08 -24.49 11.99
CA ALA A 594 -38.40 -24.00 13.32
C ALA A 594 -37.29 -24.19 14.36
N ALA A 595 -37.27 -23.27 15.34
CA ALA A 595 -36.83 -23.46 16.73
C ALA A 595 -35.33 -23.40 17.07
N VAL A 596 -34.58 -22.40 16.59
CA VAL A 596 -33.33 -21.99 17.26
C VAL A 596 -33.45 -20.55 17.74
N PHE A 597 -33.48 -20.37 19.05
CA PHE A 597 -33.47 -19.04 19.68
C PHE A 597 -32.13 -18.34 19.36
N ILE A 598 -32.17 -17.11 18.83
CA ILE A 598 -30.96 -16.40 18.40
C ILE A 598 -30.46 -15.51 19.53
N LEU A 599 -29.28 -15.82 20.05
CA LEU A 599 -28.55 -14.96 20.98
C LEU A 599 -27.82 -13.86 20.19
N GLY A 600 -28.56 -12.91 19.64
CA GLY A 600 -28.04 -11.85 18.79
C GLY A 600 -29.15 -10.93 18.30
N ASP A 601 -28.79 -9.93 17.50
CA ASP A 601 -29.76 -9.00 16.93
C ASP A 601 -30.71 -9.73 15.95
N PRO A 602 -32.03 -9.74 16.21
CA PRO A 602 -33.01 -10.42 15.36
C PRO A 602 -33.02 -9.94 13.91
N LYS A 603 -32.52 -8.73 13.64
CA LYS A 603 -32.35 -8.20 12.28
C LYS A 603 -31.53 -9.16 11.40
N TRP A 604 -30.57 -9.86 11.98
CA TRP A 604 -29.67 -10.76 11.26
C TRP A 604 -30.12 -12.23 11.31
N ALA A 605 -31.35 -12.51 11.77
CA ALA A 605 -31.83 -13.87 11.99
C ALA A 605 -31.68 -14.79 10.77
N GLY A 606 -31.93 -14.27 9.57
CA GLY A 606 -31.74 -14.99 8.32
C GLY A 606 -30.28 -15.45 8.11
N VAL A 607 -29.29 -14.65 8.52
CA VAL A 607 -27.86 -15.02 8.42
C VAL A 607 -27.50 -16.14 9.39
N PHE A 608 -27.96 -16.04 10.65
CA PHE A 608 -27.75 -17.10 11.64
C PHE A 608 -28.41 -18.42 11.19
N SER A 609 -29.65 -18.36 10.70
CA SER A 609 -30.36 -19.52 10.17
C SER A 609 -29.64 -20.10 8.95
N ALA A 610 -29.26 -19.27 7.98
CA ALA A 610 -28.62 -19.73 6.76
C ALA A 610 -27.26 -20.40 7.03
N THR A 611 -26.47 -19.86 7.95
CA THR A 611 -25.15 -20.39 8.31
C THR A 611 -25.19 -21.61 9.25
N SER A 612 -26.35 -21.95 9.81
CA SER A 612 -26.52 -23.09 10.74
C SER A 612 -26.04 -24.43 10.17
N LYS A 613 -26.11 -24.59 8.83
CA LYS A 613 -25.65 -25.79 8.12
C LYS A 613 -24.39 -25.49 7.31
N ARG A 614 -23.23 -25.74 7.91
CA ARG A 614 -21.89 -25.62 7.27
C ARG A 614 -21.69 -24.28 6.55
N GLY A 615 -21.86 -23.19 7.29
CA GLY A 615 -21.56 -21.86 6.78
C GLY A 615 -21.03 -20.94 7.87
N CYS A 616 -20.45 -19.84 7.44
CA CYS A 616 -20.07 -18.74 8.31
C CYS A 616 -20.48 -17.40 7.71
N ALA A 617 -20.55 -16.38 8.54
CA ALA A 617 -20.80 -15.02 8.10
C ALA A 617 -20.02 -14.00 8.91
N PHE A 618 -19.61 -12.94 8.23
CA PHE A 618 -19.10 -11.71 8.82
C PHE A 618 -20.19 -10.65 8.70
N ILE A 619 -20.86 -10.35 9.81
CA ILE A 619 -21.91 -9.33 9.88
C ILE A 619 -21.25 -7.99 10.23
N ILE A 620 -21.51 -6.97 9.43
CA ILE A 620 -21.03 -5.59 9.61
C ILE A 620 -22.26 -4.73 9.95
N PRO A 621 -22.64 -4.61 11.23
CA PRO A 621 -23.89 -3.97 11.62
C PRO A 621 -23.81 -2.45 11.57
N GLU A 622 -22.79 -1.84 12.20
CA GLU A 622 -22.52 -0.40 12.30
C GLU A 622 -21.26 -0.15 13.17
N ARG A 623 -20.71 1.08 13.16
CA ARG A 623 -19.64 1.60 14.05
C ARG A 623 -18.32 0.82 14.01
N SER A 624 -17.86 0.42 12.83
CA SER A 624 -16.62 -0.36 12.64
C SER A 624 -16.55 -1.61 13.52
N ARG A 625 -17.66 -2.36 13.56
CA ARG A 625 -17.72 -3.67 14.20
C ARG A 625 -17.94 -4.78 13.18
N ILE A 626 -17.45 -5.97 13.52
CA ILE A 626 -17.72 -7.20 12.76
C ILE A 626 -18.14 -8.27 13.75
N LYS A 627 -19.22 -9.00 13.46
CA LYS A 627 -19.56 -10.23 14.18
C LYS A 627 -19.26 -11.42 13.30
N LEU A 628 -18.48 -12.36 13.82
CA LEU A 628 -18.21 -13.61 13.15
C LEU A 628 -19.20 -14.67 13.67
N VAL A 629 -20.00 -15.19 12.74
CA VAL A 629 -20.92 -16.30 12.96
C VAL A 629 -20.37 -17.52 12.25
N VAL A 630 -20.31 -18.66 12.93
CA VAL A 630 -19.91 -19.95 12.37
C VAL A 630 -20.93 -20.99 12.81
N ALA A 631 -21.45 -21.78 11.86
CA ALA A 631 -22.48 -22.78 12.13
C ALA A 631 -23.71 -22.23 12.88
N GLY A 632 -24.11 -20.99 12.58
CA GLY A 632 -25.27 -20.34 13.20
C GLY A 632 -25.05 -19.82 14.63
N GLU A 633 -23.82 -19.85 15.16
CA GLU A 633 -23.47 -19.30 16.46
C GLU A 633 -22.43 -18.18 16.31
N GLN A 634 -22.53 -17.12 17.13
CA GLN A 634 -21.51 -16.08 17.15
C GLN A 634 -20.25 -16.61 17.85
N VAL A 635 -19.13 -16.64 17.14
CA VAL A 635 -17.85 -17.18 17.61
C VAL A 635 -16.78 -16.11 17.83
N GLY A 636 -17.00 -14.90 17.32
CA GLY A 636 -16.07 -13.79 17.51
C GLY A 636 -16.68 -12.43 17.22
N GLU A 637 -16.01 -11.38 17.70
CA GLU A 637 -16.37 -10.00 17.44
C GLU A 637 -15.11 -9.16 17.21
N TYR A 638 -15.11 -8.33 16.18
CA TYR A 638 -14.11 -7.29 15.96
C TYR A 638 -14.66 -5.95 16.46
N ARG A 639 -13.89 -5.26 17.30
CA ARG A 639 -14.24 -3.95 17.81
C ARG A 639 -13.00 -3.16 18.21
N GLN A 640 -12.98 -1.86 17.90
CA GLN A 640 -11.90 -0.94 18.30
C GLN A 640 -10.49 -1.46 17.94
N GLY A 641 -10.34 -2.07 16.76
CA GLY A 641 -9.04 -2.57 16.31
C GLY A 641 -8.71 -4.00 16.73
N ASN A 642 -9.52 -4.64 17.58
CA ASN A 642 -9.19 -5.93 18.17
C ASN A 642 -10.29 -6.97 17.93
N TRP A 643 -9.88 -8.21 17.66
CA TRP A 643 -10.78 -9.36 17.67
C TRP A 643 -10.85 -9.97 19.07
N SER A 644 -12.05 -10.32 19.51
CA SER A 644 -12.29 -11.20 20.65
C SER A 644 -12.96 -12.50 20.20
N PHE A 645 -12.59 -13.60 20.84
CA PHE A 645 -13.28 -14.88 20.65
C PHE A 645 -14.44 -14.96 21.64
N SER A 646 -15.60 -15.38 21.18
CA SER A 646 -16.81 -15.50 21.98
C SER A 646 -17.39 -16.89 21.84
N ASN A 647 -17.58 -17.62 22.93
CA ASN A 647 -18.14 -18.97 22.87
C ASN A 647 -19.64 -18.96 23.20
N PHE A 648 -20.49 -18.64 22.21
CA PHE A 648 -21.93 -18.52 22.45
C PHE A 648 -22.60 -19.87 22.74
N ALA A 649 -22.02 -20.98 22.30
CA ALA A 649 -22.44 -22.32 22.71
C ALA A 649 -22.24 -22.53 24.23
N GLU A 650 -21.12 -22.06 24.77
CA GLU A 650 -20.89 -22.06 26.22
C GLU A 650 -21.81 -21.09 26.96
N LEU A 651 -22.08 -19.91 26.41
CA LEU A 651 -23.07 -18.97 26.97
C LEU A 651 -24.44 -19.64 27.11
N ARG A 652 -24.94 -20.33 26.08
CA ARG A 652 -26.21 -21.07 26.16
C ARG A 652 -26.19 -22.06 27.30
N ARG A 653 -25.12 -22.87 27.40
CA ARG A 653 -24.97 -23.85 28.50
C ARG A 653 -25.02 -23.17 29.87
N VAL A 654 -24.32 -22.04 30.04
CA VAL A 654 -24.35 -21.26 31.30
C VAL A 654 -25.77 -20.76 31.62
N LEU A 655 -26.52 -20.30 30.61
CA LEU A 655 -27.91 -19.86 30.80
C LEU A 655 -28.83 -21.03 31.18
N SER A 656 -28.68 -22.19 30.54
CA SER A 656 -29.43 -23.41 30.89
C SER A 656 -29.10 -23.88 32.32
N ASP A 657 -27.82 -23.91 32.69
CA ASP A 657 -27.36 -24.28 34.04
C ASP A 657 -27.93 -23.30 35.09
N LEU A 658 -27.94 -21.99 34.80
CA LEU A 658 -28.55 -20.97 35.65
C LEU A 658 -30.07 -21.13 35.78
N ALA A 659 -30.77 -21.45 34.70
CA ALA A 659 -32.22 -21.68 34.74
C ALA A 659 -32.56 -22.80 35.73
N ILE A 660 -31.82 -23.92 35.65
CA ILE A 660 -31.98 -25.08 36.54
C ILE A 660 -31.66 -24.69 37.99
N GLY A 661 -30.54 -24.01 38.24
CA GLY A 661 -30.08 -23.67 39.59
C GLY A 661 -30.91 -22.60 40.30
N THR A 662 -31.58 -21.72 39.55
CA THR A 662 -32.29 -20.55 40.11
C THR A 662 -33.80 -20.64 40.03
N SER A 663 -34.35 -21.67 39.39
CA SER A 663 -35.79 -21.79 39.10
C SER A 663 -36.37 -20.61 38.30
N ILE A 664 -35.52 -19.90 37.56
CA ILE A 664 -35.93 -18.89 36.56
C ILE A 664 -36.16 -19.64 35.24
N ASP A 665 -37.22 -19.30 34.51
CA ASP A 665 -37.49 -19.89 33.19
C ASP A 665 -36.33 -19.58 32.23
N GLU A 666 -35.78 -20.61 31.59
CA GLU A 666 -34.68 -20.48 30.62
C GLU A 666 -35.02 -19.50 29.49
N ARG A 667 -36.29 -19.44 29.06
CA ARG A 667 -36.75 -18.49 28.03
C ARG A 667 -36.58 -17.06 28.49
N VAL A 668 -36.86 -16.77 29.77
CA VAL A 668 -36.67 -15.43 30.34
C VAL A 668 -35.20 -15.05 30.31
N LEU A 669 -34.31 -15.96 30.72
CA LEU A 669 -32.87 -15.71 30.66
C LEU A 669 -32.38 -15.45 29.23
N LEU A 670 -32.83 -16.26 28.27
CA LEU A 670 -32.51 -16.11 26.84
C LEU A 670 -33.03 -14.78 26.27
N ASP A 671 -34.28 -14.40 26.56
CA ASP A 671 -34.91 -13.15 26.10
C ASP A 671 -34.22 -11.91 26.66
N VAL A 672 -33.89 -11.92 27.96
CA VAL A 672 -33.14 -10.83 28.59
C VAL A 672 -31.72 -10.77 28.03
N MET A 673 -31.07 -11.92 27.79
CA MET A 673 -29.75 -11.96 27.19
C MET A 673 -29.76 -11.40 25.76
N GLN A 674 -30.79 -11.70 24.96
CA GLN A 674 -30.93 -11.13 23.61
C GLN A 674 -31.08 -9.60 23.66
N LYS A 675 -31.88 -9.09 24.61
CA LYS A 675 -32.01 -7.64 24.86
C LYS A 675 -30.68 -7.01 25.29
N ALA A 676 -29.91 -7.69 26.13
CA ALA A 676 -28.58 -7.27 26.54
C ALA A 676 -27.59 -7.23 25.36
N MET A 677 -27.66 -8.20 24.44
CA MET A 677 -26.85 -8.22 23.22
C MET A 677 -27.17 -7.04 22.31
N VAL A 678 -28.46 -6.76 22.07
CA VAL A 678 -28.90 -5.60 21.28
C VAL A 678 -28.49 -4.29 21.95
N ALA A 679 -28.59 -4.19 23.28
CA ALA A 679 -28.11 -3.02 24.02
C ALA A 679 -26.59 -2.80 23.84
N SER A 680 -25.80 -3.89 23.90
CA SER A 680 -24.36 -3.87 23.62
C SER A 680 -24.04 -3.38 22.20
N ASP A 681 -24.82 -3.81 21.21
CA ASP A 681 -24.67 -3.40 19.81
C ASP A 681 -24.94 -1.91 19.65
N LEU A 682 -25.95 -1.39 20.34
CA LEU A 682 -26.29 0.03 20.38
C LEU A 682 -25.33 0.87 21.24
N SER A 683 -24.37 0.23 21.93
CA SER A 683 -23.49 0.83 22.93
C SER A 683 -24.26 1.55 24.05
N LYS A 684 -25.38 0.97 24.48
CA LYS A 684 -26.16 1.43 25.63
C LYS A 684 -25.92 0.48 26.78
N GLY A 685 -25.29 0.96 27.86
CA GLY A 685 -25.10 0.12 29.04
C GLY A 685 -26.38 0.02 29.86
N HIS A 686 -26.69 -1.20 30.31
CA HIS A 686 -27.92 -1.56 31.02
C HIS A 686 -27.60 -2.56 32.13
N ILE A 687 -28.49 -2.64 33.12
CA ILE A 687 -28.44 -3.66 34.17
C ILE A 687 -29.80 -4.32 34.22
N PHE A 688 -29.87 -5.62 33.95
CA PHE A 688 -31.07 -6.42 34.17
C PHE A 688 -30.87 -7.26 35.41
N VAL A 689 -31.78 -7.19 36.37
CA VAL A 689 -31.78 -8.01 37.60
C VAL A 689 -33.04 -8.85 37.62
N ILE A 690 -32.88 -10.17 37.58
CA ILE A 690 -33.96 -11.14 37.51
C ILE A 690 -34.07 -11.82 38.87
N ARG A 691 -35.24 -11.70 39.50
CA ARG A 691 -35.53 -12.30 40.81
C ARG A 691 -35.84 -13.78 40.69
N GLN A 692 -35.44 -14.55 41.71
CA GLN A 692 -35.94 -15.91 41.91
C GLN A 692 -37.33 -15.88 42.58
N LYS A 693 -38.10 -16.96 42.40
CA LYS A 693 -39.52 -17.04 42.82
C LYS A 693 -39.73 -16.83 44.32
N ASP A 694 -38.95 -17.52 45.14
CA ASP A 694 -39.08 -17.55 46.61
C ASP A 694 -37.85 -16.94 47.32
N GLY A 695 -37.17 -16.03 46.63
CA GLY A 695 -35.87 -15.51 47.01
C GLY A 695 -35.89 -14.12 47.66
N ALA A 696 -34.85 -13.80 48.45
CA ALA A 696 -34.68 -12.48 49.05
C ALA A 696 -34.62 -11.38 47.98
N GLU A 697 -35.36 -10.29 48.18
CA GLU A 697 -35.45 -9.17 47.23
C GLU A 697 -34.15 -8.34 47.19
N PRO A 698 -33.78 -7.79 46.02
CA PRO A 698 -32.66 -6.87 45.94
C PRO A 698 -33.01 -5.55 46.66
N ARG A 699 -32.06 -5.02 47.44
CA ARG A 699 -32.19 -3.68 48.04
C ARG A 699 -32.06 -2.58 46.99
N LEU A 700 -33.05 -1.69 46.96
CA LEU A 700 -33.14 -0.58 46.01
C LEU A 700 -33.28 0.75 46.75
N ASN A 701 -32.63 1.79 46.26
CA ASN A 701 -32.89 3.17 46.72
C ASN A 701 -34.22 3.69 46.14
N PRO A 702 -34.96 4.56 46.85
CA PRO A 702 -36.19 5.19 46.34
C PRO A 702 -35.97 6.01 45.07
N GLY A 703 -37.07 6.28 44.33
CA GLY A 703 -37.06 7.14 43.13
C GLY A 703 -37.03 6.41 41.79
N TYR A 704 -37.28 5.10 41.78
CA TYR A 704 -37.51 4.32 40.56
C TYR A 704 -38.99 4.29 40.18
N LYS A 705 -39.29 3.93 38.92
CA LYS A 705 -40.67 3.73 38.48
C LYS A 705 -41.09 2.30 38.78
N ASN A 706 -42.10 2.13 39.65
CA ASN A 706 -42.70 0.83 39.93
C ASN A 706 -43.70 0.49 38.82
N ILE A 707 -43.34 -0.48 37.98
CA ILE A 707 -44.17 -0.90 36.84
C ILE A 707 -45.29 -1.82 37.30
N ALA A 708 -45.07 -2.61 38.36
CA ALA A 708 -46.12 -3.47 38.92
C ALA A 708 -47.31 -2.66 39.48
N GLU A 709 -47.05 -1.46 39.99
CA GLU A 709 -48.06 -0.54 40.54
C GLU A 709 -48.52 0.54 39.53
N SER A 710 -47.94 0.57 38.32
CA SER A 710 -48.34 1.55 37.31
C SER A 710 -49.64 1.11 36.62
N ASP A 711 -50.60 2.01 36.41
CA ASP A 711 -51.84 1.69 35.68
C ASP A 711 -51.76 1.92 34.17
N THR A 712 -50.73 2.61 33.68
CA THR A 712 -50.67 3.08 32.29
C THR A 712 -49.40 2.68 31.54
N HIS A 713 -48.41 2.07 32.20
CA HIS A 713 -47.16 1.74 31.53
C HIS A 713 -47.31 0.58 30.56
N GLU A 714 -46.75 0.70 29.36
CA GLU A 714 -46.89 -0.27 28.27
C GLU A 714 -46.31 -1.66 28.57
N LEU A 715 -45.44 -1.76 29.58
CA LEU A 715 -44.81 -3.02 30.04
C LEU A 715 -45.59 -3.70 31.18
N LYS A 716 -46.66 -3.10 31.71
CA LYS A 716 -47.45 -3.70 32.80
C LYS A 716 -48.00 -5.06 32.35
N ASP A 717 -47.80 -6.08 33.18
CA ASP A 717 -48.25 -7.47 32.99
C ASP A 717 -47.75 -8.19 31.73
N LYS A 718 -47.00 -7.51 30.84
CA LYS A 718 -46.40 -8.10 29.64
C LYS A 718 -45.14 -8.89 30.01
N PRO A 719 -45.04 -10.16 29.60
CA PRO A 719 -43.79 -10.90 29.68
C PRO A 719 -42.70 -10.25 28.81
N VAL A 720 -41.45 -10.26 29.27
CA VAL A 720 -40.30 -9.73 28.53
C VAL A 720 -40.16 -10.36 27.14
N ALA A 721 -40.58 -11.62 26.98
CA ALA A 721 -40.57 -12.35 25.72
C ALA A 721 -41.56 -11.81 24.67
N SER A 722 -42.63 -11.12 25.10
CA SER A 722 -43.66 -10.62 24.17
C SER A 722 -43.32 -9.27 23.54
N VAL A 723 -42.18 -8.67 23.91
CA VAL A 723 -41.76 -7.34 23.47
C VAL A 723 -40.43 -7.47 22.74
N SER A 724 -40.36 -6.88 21.53
CA SER A 724 -39.14 -6.91 20.72
C SER A 724 -37.97 -6.24 21.45
N PRO A 725 -36.70 -6.61 21.17
CA PRO A 725 -35.57 -5.99 21.85
C PRO A 725 -35.52 -4.46 21.71
N TYR A 726 -35.77 -3.94 20.51
CA TYR A 726 -35.73 -2.50 20.24
C TYR A 726 -36.82 -1.73 20.98
N GLU A 727 -38.06 -2.23 20.96
CA GLU A 727 -39.19 -1.64 21.68
C GLU A 727 -38.95 -1.69 23.19
N TYR A 728 -38.53 -2.85 23.71
CA TYR A 728 -38.27 -3.02 25.13
C TYR A 728 -37.19 -2.04 25.63
N LEU A 729 -36.06 -1.94 24.93
CA LEU A 729 -34.97 -1.02 25.26
C LEU A 729 -35.39 0.46 25.17
N GLY A 730 -36.31 0.82 24.27
CA GLY A 730 -36.90 2.15 24.22
C GLY A 730 -37.81 2.46 25.41
N LEU A 731 -38.52 1.45 25.93
CA LEU A 731 -39.42 1.59 27.08
C LEU A 731 -38.70 1.59 28.43
N VAL A 732 -37.48 1.05 28.50
CA VAL A 732 -36.66 1.01 29.74
C VAL A 732 -35.50 2.01 29.75
N GLU A 733 -35.56 3.05 28.90
CA GLU A 733 -34.50 4.04 28.76
C GLU A 733 -34.23 4.83 30.06
N GLY A 734 -32.95 5.00 30.40
CA GLY A 734 -32.48 5.78 31.54
C GLY A 734 -31.39 5.10 32.36
N ASP A 735 -30.84 5.83 33.33
CA ASP A 735 -29.83 5.30 34.24
C ASP A 735 -30.47 4.44 35.36
N GLY A 736 -29.93 3.25 35.57
CA GLY A 736 -30.35 2.34 36.64
C GLY A 736 -30.56 0.91 36.15
N ALA A 737 -31.06 0.06 37.04
CA ALA A 737 -31.39 -1.33 36.76
C ALA A 737 -32.87 -1.50 36.39
N VAL A 738 -33.12 -2.48 35.53
CA VAL A 738 -34.43 -3.05 35.26
C VAL A 738 -34.60 -4.27 36.16
N ILE A 739 -35.65 -4.28 36.97
CA ILE A 739 -35.95 -5.40 37.88
C ILE A 739 -37.05 -6.26 37.26
N LEU A 740 -36.78 -7.54 37.11
CA LEU A 740 -37.65 -8.55 36.51
C LEU A 740 -38.04 -9.59 37.55
N SER A 741 -39.26 -10.10 37.46
CA SER A 741 -39.69 -11.30 38.19
C SER A 741 -39.13 -12.58 37.56
N HIS A 742 -39.25 -13.70 38.28
CA HIS A 742 -38.80 -15.03 37.85
C HIS A 742 -39.47 -15.54 36.56
N ASP A 743 -40.67 -15.04 36.26
CA ASP A 743 -41.47 -15.33 35.05
C ASP A 743 -41.34 -14.23 33.97
N GLY A 744 -40.42 -13.29 34.16
CA GLY A 744 -40.04 -12.31 33.14
C GLY A 744 -40.94 -11.09 33.02
N ARG A 745 -41.75 -10.75 34.03
CA ARG A 745 -42.49 -9.47 34.07
C ARG A 745 -41.60 -8.34 34.58
N THR A 746 -41.76 -7.15 34.02
CA THR A 746 -41.00 -5.96 34.45
C THR A 746 -41.63 -5.40 35.71
N LEU A 747 -40.89 -5.40 36.82
CA LEU A 747 -41.35 -4.91 38.12
C LEU A 747 -40.97 -3.44 38.34
N ALA A 748 -39.75 -3.06 37.94
CA ALA A 748 -39.26 -1.69 38.11
C ALA A 748 -38.25 -1.31 37.02
N ILE A 749 -38.20 -0.02 36.69
CA ILE A 749 -37.22 0.57 35.77
C ILE A 749 -36.55 1.79 36.42
N GLY A 750 -35.28 2.04 36.09
CA GLY A 750 -34.47 3.10 36.70
C GLY A 750 -34.11 2.82 38.17
N ALA A 751 -34.06 1.54 38.57
CA ALA A 751 -33.80 1.14 39.94
C ALA A 751 -32.32 1.31 40.32
N LYS A 752 -32.05 2.05 41.40
CA LYS A 752 -30.70 2.23 41.92
C LYS A 752 -30.38 1.13 42.92
N LEU A 753 -29.51 0.19 42.53
CA LEU A 753 -29.06 -0.91 43.40
C LEU A 753 -28.33 -0.36 44.63
N ALA A 754 -28.71 -0.84 45.81
CA ALA A 754 -28.16 -0.40 47.10
C ALA A 754 -27.59 -1.59 47.91
N PRO A 755 -26.52 -2.25 47.41
CA PRO A 755 -25.87 -3.32 48.16
C PRO A 755 -25.20 -2.80 49.43
N SER A 756 -24.97 -3.68 50.41
CA SER A 756 -24.22 -3.33 51.63
C SER A 756 -22.79 -2.93 51.27
N PRO A 757 -22.24 -1.86 51.89
CA PRO A 757 -20.83 -1.55 51.81
C PRO A 757 -19.94 -2.73 52.23
N ASP A 758 -20.37 -3.50 53.23
CA ASP A 758 -19.60 -4.58 53.86
C ASP A 758 -19.56 -5.88 53.04
N THR A 759 -20.36 -5.99 51.98
CA THR A 759 -20.38 -7.18 51.13
C THR A 759 -19.09 -7.30 50.34
N GLN A 760 -18.32 -8.34 50.65
CA GLN A 760 -17.06 -8.65 49.99
C GLN A 760 -17.30 -9.50 48.75
N VAL A 761 -16.73 -9.09 47.61
CA VAL A 761 -16.75 -9.81 46.34
C VAL A 761 -15.36 -9.77 45.73
N LEU A 762 -15.01 -10.78 44.90
CA LEU A 762 -13.74 -10.80 44.20
C LEU A 762 -13.66 -9.59 43.25
N ALA A 763 -12.59 -8.80 43.37
CA ALA A 763 -12.42 -7.57 42.62
C ALA A 763 -12.28 -7.86 41.12
N LEU A 764 -13.27 -7.45 40.34
CA LEU A 764 -13.16 -7.33 38.89
C LEU A 764 -12.58 -5.98 38.51
N SER A 765 -11.73 -5.95 37.50
CA SER A 765 -11.38 -4.72 36.79
C SER A 765 -12.56 -4.24 35.93
N ALA A 766 -13.50 -3.48 36.51
CA ALA A 766 -14.28 -2.40 35.86
C ALA A 766 -15.54 -1.97 36.65
N GLY A 767 -15.80 -0.65 36.70
CA GLY A 767 -17.12 0.00 36.75
C GLY A 767 -17.99 -0.12 38.01
N THR A 768 -18.54 1.00 38.48
CA THR A 768 -19.51 1.05 39.60
C THR A 768 -20.76 0.19 39.36
N ARG A 769 -21.23 0.07 38.10
CA ARG A 769 -22.37 -0.79 37.72
C ARG A 769 -22.11 -2.28 37.96
N HIS A 770 -20.91 -2.77 37.58
CA HIS A 770 -20.55 -4.19 37.73
C HIS A 770 -20.38 -4.55 39.20
N LEU A 771 -19.73 -3.68 39.97
CA LEU A 771 -19.58 -3.88 41.41
C LEU A 771 -20.93 -3.94 42.12
N SER A 772 -21.86 -3.03 41.78
CA SER A 772 -23.20 -3.03 42.38
C SER A 772 -24.00 -4.28 42.01
N ALA A 773 -23.94 -4.73 40.76
CA ALA A 773 -24.60 -5.97 40.33
C ALA A 773 -23.99 -7.22 40.97
N GLN A 774 -22.66 -7.26 41.12
CA GLN A 774 -21.98 -8.37 41.78
C GLN A 774 -22.34 -8.46 43.26
N LYS A 775 -22.30 -7.33 43.98
CA LYS A 775 -22.69 -7.32 45.40
C LYS A 775 -24.18 -7.64 45.59
N ILE A 776 -25.07 -7.10 44.76
CA ILE A 776 -26.51 -7.35 44.93
C ILE A 776 -26.86 -8.82 44.72
N THR A 777 -26.25 -9.49 43.74
CA THR A 777 -26.48 -10.93 43.47
C THR A 777 -25.92 -11.83 44.56
N LYS A 778 -25.01 -11.34 45.42
CA LYS A 778 -24.53 -12.04 46.61
C LYS A 778 -25.47 -11.91 47.81
N GLU A 779 -26.15 -10.77 47.91
CA GLU A 779 -27.04 -10.43 49.03
C GLU A 779 -28.50 -10.84 48.79
N SER A 780 -28.87 -11.08 47.54
CA SER A 780 -30.23 -11.37 47.12
C SER A 780 -30.26 -12.57 46.19
N ALA A 781 -31.41 -13.24 46.14
CA ALA A 781 -31.62 -14.38 45.25
C ALA A 781 -31.96 -13.89 43.85
N THR A 782 -30.93 -13.37 43.15
CA THR A 782 -31.07 -12.77 41.83
C THR A 782 -29.98 -13.23 40.87
N VAL A 783 -30.27 -13.11 39.58
CA VAL A 783 -29.29 -13.15 38.48
C VAL A 783 -29.21 -11.76 37.89
N ALA A 784 -28.00 -11.24 37.67
CA ALA A 784 -27.82 -9.94 37.04
C ALA A 784 -27.08 -10.06 35.70
N ILE A 785 -27.62 -9.44 34.65
CA ILE A 785 -26.99 -9.31 33.34
C ILE A 785 -26.63 -7.84 33.15
N VAL A 786 -25.35 -7.55 33.08
CA VAL A 786 -24.81 -6.19 32.97
C VAL A 786 -24.22 -5.98 31.59
N VAL A 787 -24.64 -4.91 30.93
CA VAL A 787 -24.08 -4.43 29.68
C VAL A 787 -23.28 -3.17 29.97
N SER A 788 -22.00 -3.16 29.63
CA SER A 788 -21.18 -1.96 29.73
C SER A 788 -21.43 -0.99 28.57
N ASP A 789 -21.11 0.29 28.75
CA ASP A 789 -21.16 1.27 27.65
C ASP A 789 -20.10 0.98 26.57
N ASP A 790 -18.94 0.45 26.99
CA ASP A 790 -17.90 -0.10 26.12
C ASP A 790 -18.23 -1.51 25.62
N GLY A 791 -19.43 -2.04 25.91
CA GLY A 791 -20.17 -3.17 25.32
C GLY A 791 -19.87 -4.63 25.71
N PRO A 792 -18.92 -5.00 26.58
CA PRO A 792 -18.95 -6.29 27.26
C PRO A 792 -20.31 -6.57 27.91
N VAL A 793 -20.70 -7.85 27.92
CA VAL A 793 -21.89 -8.34 28.62
C VAL A 793 -21.45 -9.36 29.67
N THR A 794 -21.82 -9.12 30.93
CA THR A 794 -21.41 -9.95 32.07
C THR A 794 -22.62 -10.50 32.81
N ILE A 795 -22.60 -11.80 33.14
CA ILE A 795 -23.64 -12.47 33.93
C ILE A 795 -23.09 -12.71 35.34
N PHE A 796 -23.83 -12.26 36.34
CA PHE A 796 -23.54 -12.42 37.75
C PHE A 796 -24.60 -13.27 38.45
N HIS A 797 -24.14 -14.16 39.33
CA HIS A 797 -24.99 -14.92 40.25
C HIS A 797 -24.19 -15.25 41.51
N GLU A 798 -24.78 -15.07 42.69
CA GLU A 798 -24.13 -15.30 44.00
C GLU A 798 -22.84 -14.48 44.23
N GLY A 799 -22.69 -13.34 43.53
CA GLY A 799 -21.48 -12.53 43.56
C GLY A 799 -20.32 -13.04 42.72
N GLU A 800 -20.53 -14.09 41.92
CA GLU A 800 -19.55 -14.64 41.00
C GLU A 800 -19.88 -14.29 39.55
N VAL A 801 -18.85 -14.19 38.70
CA VAL A 801 -19.03 -14.07 37.24
C VAL A 801 -19.30 -15.46 36.69
N ARG A 802 -20.48 -15.65 36.11
CA ARG A 802 -20.86 -16.90 35.45
C ARG A 802 -20.49 -16.91 33.97
N PHE A 803 -20.51 -15.73 33.34
CA PHE A 803 -20.07 -15.56 31.96
C PHE A 803 -19.66 -14.11 31.71
N ARG A 804 -18.65 -13.89 30.88
CA ARG A 804 -18.27 -12.56 30.40
C ARG A 804 -17.97 -12.64 28.91
N LYS A 805 -18.77 -11.91 28.13
CA LYS A 805 -18.43 -11.59 26.75
C LYS A 805 -17.43 -10.44 26.77
N THR A 806 -16.21 -10.68 26.30
CA THR A 806 -15.13 -9.69 26.17
C THR A 806 -15.28 -8.81 24.95
#